data_AF-A0A943S6C3-F1
#
_entry.id   AF-A0A943S6C3-F1
#
_cell.length_a   1.000
_cell.length_b   1.000
_cell.length_c   1.000
_cell.angle_alpha   90.00
_cell.angle_beta   90.00
_cell.angle_gamma   90.00
#
_symmetry.space_group_name_H-M   'P 1'
#
loop_
_entity.id
_entity.type
_entity.pdbx_description
1 polymer ?
#
loop_
_entity_poly.entity_id
_entity_poly.type
_entity_poly.pdbx_seq_one_letter_code
_entity_poly.pdbx_strand_id
1 'polypeptide(L)'
;MTQYKTKRPKILTIALGLTICLALMLGIILSGTQVAHAETTTIDTLEVAFKKAGVGDSLSAAFEFEDEAAKTLKVPAGANYTATLVFVSKNGQVTTLWDNNNASYQWSRVENQLIEQNVAYCIRVKFSPKAGYALSDKEDTLKRNLKVSGAELGKGKDIELWDSAGRNTTTTAIEMDFIISKGMTYIGYTQNIYPEIGVEKTGKIGTLYTDTGIWLRGAPGPYTYSAKIAPIGMEIQTSNVFEESTCYYRITAVNAMDGRTMYITATAADGQTCDIPIQIASVSGGHEHTWVEKIEKIDFEHHGYTKCTDPACPGVAPAFDKGSQYAVHEFVGGCTEKCTKCGNLGNPDAKHNFTYQVDESDTTYHVKKCACGEVEKDESGNVIKEKHSGGTQTCLNGAKCKDCGYEYIAKTGHKFEFRSFKNNDGTYTHLGFCKYCGMEDTSLRHSPTGGVATCQARAKCKYSHNGDVCGCEYGEFKAHNMVGGFCTECGADEYIKEVVIDVPEYLEGMAYRPMFYPNVIKGNVIPKGEIFYKASTYLDGNDTLCNISDSNIKYITNNSVMFYVFSPHTTCKFPDSVDEINVSVTHGEVLSKSIRENDGSLIVLVLLRLDRAVQSIDVSVSQPLAGHLPETLQITEKNGYAVTINNIEGYLQDGKFYLGVPYYANVTIKAPEGKVFPILTPDIKNWLCKRNVFGGNIIEISQSADFTELTVKIKTLSATDCLHENVTMKEAGKLATCTEDGVKDKYACEGCGKEFFDAACTMPWSNSTAKLPKTGHNPGSEYKIEKDKHYRVCKTCGEKTDEAAHNFGTLVAQTNPTCMQNGVKAHYECSVCKKLVDADKNETTLEDLIIPVNPGSGHNFGTWIDEVSASDTANGEKAHKDCLICNKHFDANDNEMSAFDLIIPKFGTHKVTVNGENKIFDEGEKVTAIADDPADGKEFVGWQDESGKIVSAEKSYTFEVKRETVLTAVYKDKTANVTENASNDGLSGGQIAGIVIGSLAGVGIIGFAIFWFAVRKKSFADLIAAIKGLGKKKQ
;
A
#
# COMPACT_ATOMS: atom_id res chain seq x y z
N MET A 1 -54.14 46.36 -30.44
CA MET A 1 -52.90 47.00 -30.93
C MET A 1 -52.08 45.92 -31.62
N THR A 2 -52.30 45.79 -32.93
CA THR A 2 -51.30 46.10 -33.99
C THR A 2 -50.17 45.08 -34.04
N GLN A 3 -50.23 44.09 -34.95
CA GLN A 3 -49.82 44.19 -36.37
C GLN A 3 -48.29 44.10 -36.50
N TYR A 4 -47.64 43.41 -37.43
CA TYR A 4 -47.95 42.46 -38.51
C TYR A 4 -46.61 42.34 -39.27
N LYS A 5 -46.27 41.17 -39.84
CA LYS A 5 -45.68 40.97 -41.19
C LYS A 5 -44.37 41.72 -41.54
N THR A 6 -43.32 41.12 -42.12
CA THR A 6 -43.21 40.33 -43.38
C THR A 6 -41.70 40.36 -43.74
N LYS A 7 -41.05 39.52 -44.57
CA LYS A 7 -41.41 38.91 -45.86
C LYS A 7 -40.25 37.94 -46.22
N ARG A 8 -40.55 36.70 -46.63
CA ARG A 8 -39.85 36.06 -47.77
C ARG A 8 -40.57 36.51 -49.04
N PRO A 9 -39.85 36.64 -50.17
CA PRO A 9 -39.98 35.66 -51.27
C PRO A 9 -38.61 35.34 -51.91
N LYS A 10 -38.26 34.09 -52.22
CA LYS A 10 -38.70 33.24 -53.35
C LYS A 10 -38.25 33.73 -54.74
N ILE A 11 -37.37 32.91 -55.34
CA ILE A 11 -37.48 32.31 -56.69
C ILE A 11 -36.75 32.99 -57.88
N LEU A 12 -36.19 32.11 -58.73
CA LEU A 12 -35.51 32.26 -60.04
C LEU A 12 -34.04 32.74 -59.95
N THR A 13 -33.02 31.97 -60.33
CA THR A 13 -32.77 31.34 -61.66
C THR A 13 -31.83 30.14 -61.46
N ILE A 14 -32.27 28.89 -61.61
CA ILE A 14 -32.20 28.02 -62.81
C ILE A 14 -30.77 27.69 -63.28
N ALA A 15 -30.43 26.42 -63.02
CA ALA A 15 -29.71 25.47 -63.87
C ALA A 15 -28.28 25.81 -64.32
N LEU A 16 -27.29 25.37 -63.53
CA LEU A 16 -26.09 24.66 -63.99
C LEU A 16 -25.30 24.20 -62.75
N GLY A 17 -25.27 22.89 -62.50
CA GLY A 17 -24.54 22.30 -61.36
C GLY A 17 -25.20 21.08 -60.69
N LEU A 18 -26.35 20.62 -61.22
CA LEU A 18 -27.11 19.48 -60.70
C LEU A 18 -26.92 18.25 -61.60
N THR A 19 -25.67 17.81 -61.78
CA THR A 19 -25.32 16.53 -62.46
C THR A 19 -23.98 15.92 -62.03
N ILE A 20 -23.35 16.39 -60.93
CA ILE A 20 -22.09 15.81 -60.41
C ILE A 20 -22.21 15.28 -58.96
N CYS A 21 -23.30 15.56 -58.24
CA CYS A 21 -23.48 15.08 -56.86
C CYS A 21 -24.44 13.88 -56.69
N LEU A 22 -24.91 13.25 -57.78
CA LEU A 22 -25.72 12.02 -57.70
C LEU A 22 -25.05 10.77 -58.30
N ALA A 23 -23.80 10.86 -58.76
CA ALA A 23 -22.99 9.71 -59.16
C ALA A 23 -21.98 9.28 -58.07
N LEU A 24 -22.00 9.90 -56.89
CA LEU A 24 -21.10 9.60 -55.77
C LEU A 24 -21.75 8.85 -54.60
N MET A 25 -23.05 8.53 -54.68
CA MET A 25 -23.79 7.90 -53.57
C MET A 25 -24.34 6.50 -53.88
N LEU A 26 -24.06 5.91 -55.05
CA LEU A 26 -24.55 4.57 -55.45
C LEU A 26 -23.52 3.75 -56.26
N GLY A 27 -22.24 4.06 -56.13
CA GLY A 27 -21.15 3.44 -56.89
C GLY A 27 -20.01 2.86 -56.04
N ILE A 28 -20.29 2.38 -54.81
CA ILE A 28 -19.39 1.47 -54.07
C ILE A 28 -20.26 0.44 -53.34
N ILE A 29 -21.02 -0.32 -54.11
CA ILE A 29 -21.44 -1.67 -53.74
C ILE A 29 -20.93 -2.54 -54.90
N LEU A 30 -20.01 -3.45 -54.58
CA LEU A 30 -19.38 -4.42 -55.49
C LEU A 30 -18.31 -3.87 -56.46
N SER A 31 -17.24 -3.33 -55.91
CA SER A 31 -15.89 -3.52 -56.47
C SER A 31 -14.99 -3.99 -55.34
N GLY A 32 -14.63 -5.28 -55.38
CA GLY A 32 -13.69 -5.87 -54.46
C GLY A 32 -12.33 -5.22 -54.59
N THR A 33 -12.07 -4.21 -53.77
CA THR A 33 -10.73 -3.99 -53.23
C THR A 33 -10.70 -4.73 -51.92
N GLN A 34 -9.88 -5.78 -51.85
CA GLN A 34 -9.37 -6.22 -50.57
C GLN A 34 -8.79 -4.99 -49.88
N VAL A 35 -9.52 -4.44 -48.92
CA VAL A 35 -8.87 -3.77 -47.80
C VAL A 35 -8.15 -4.92 -47.14
N ALA A 36 -6.86 -5.06 -47.44
CA ALA A 36 -5.98 -5.76 -46.54
C ALA A 36 -6.34 -5.22 -45.16
N HIS A 37 -6.90 -6.07 -44.29
CA HIS A 37 -6.84 -5.79 -42.88
C HIS A 37 -5.38 -5.42 -42.64
N ALA A 38 -5.11 -4.16 -42.32
CA ALA A 38 -3.83 -3.82 -41.76
C ALA A 38 -3.76 -4.73 -40.53
N GLU A 39 -2.93 -5.78 -40.62
CA GLU A 39 -2.65 -6.63 -39.47
C GLU A 39 -2.16 -5.67 -38.39
N THR A 40 -3.03 -5.38 -37.42
CA THR A 40 -2.66 -4.56 -36.27
C THR A 40 -1.54 -5.31 -35.60
N THR A 41 -0.33 -4.77 -35.73
CA THR A 41 0.85 -5.43 -35.19
C THR A 41 0.72 -5.40 -33.67
N THR A 42 0.69 -6.59 -33.08
CA THR A 42 0.45 -6.75 -31.64
C THR A 42 1.74 -6.49 -30.88
N ILE A 43 1.66 -5.69 -29.82
CA ILE A 43 2.77 -5.38 -28.91
C ILE A 43 2.61 -6.28 -27.68
N ASP A 44 3.56 -7.20 -27.48
CA ASP A 44 3.58 -8.15 -26.35
C ASP A 44 4.66 -7.84 -25.30
N THR A 45 5.48 -6.81 -25.56
CA THR A 45 6.62 -6.42 -24.75
C THR A 45 6.56 -4.91 -24.51
N LEU A 46 6.62 -4.50 -23.25
CA LEU A 46 6.63 -3.11 -22.84
C LEU A 46 7.95 -2.81 -22.13
N GLU A 47 8.48 -1.62 -22.35
CA GLU A 47 9.67 -1.09 -21.69
C GLU A 47 9.46 0.38 -21.34
N VAL A 48 9.85 0.78 -20.12
CA VAL A 48 9.76 2.14 -19.59
C VAL A 48 10.98 2.47 -18.73
N ALA A 49 11.44 3.71 -18.78
CA ALA A 49 12.65 4.15 -18.08
C ALA A 49 12.35 4.73 -16.69
N PHE A 50 13.11 4.26 -15.70
CA PHE A 50 13.18 4.79 -14.33
C PHE A 50 14.64 4.98 -13.95
N LYS A 51 14.91 5.87 -12.98
CA LYS A 51 16.25 6.09 -12.41
C LYS A 51 16.36 5.45 -11.04
N LYS A 52 17.58 5.04 -10.67
CA LYS A 52 17.89 4.70 -9.27
C LYS A 52 17.87 5.97 -8.43
N ALA A 53 17.03 6.00 -7.41
CA ALA A 53 16.97 7.06 -6.40
C ALA A 53 17.10 6.43 -5.00
N GLY A 54 17.82 7.10 -4.09
CA GLY A 54 18.10 6.66 -2.72
C GLY A 54 17.21 7.34 -1.68
N VAL A 55 17.36 6.92 -0.42
CA VAL A 55 16.70 7.59 0.71
C VAL A 55 17.21 9.02 0.83
N GLY A 56 16.30 9.99 0.96
CA GLY A 56 16.61 11.41 1.02
C GLY A 56 16.65 12.11 -0.34
N ASP A 57 16.63 11.39 -1.46
CA ASP A 57 16.43 12.00 -2.79
C ASP A 57 14.97 12.40 -2.98
N SER A 58 14.70 13.41 -3.83
CA SER A 58 13.34 13.71 -4.26
C SER A 58 12.73 12.52 -5.01
N LEU A 59 11.47 12.18 -4.74
CA LEU A 59 10.74 11.13 -5.45
C LEU A 59 10.67 11.41 -6.96
N SER A 60 10.64 12.68 -7.35
CA SER A 60 10.69 13.10 -8.76
C SER A 60 11.98 12.63 -9.48
N ALA A 61 13.08 12.45 -8.74
CA ALA A 61 14.36 12.01 -9.30
C ALA A 61 14.34 10.55 -9.77
N ALA A 62 13.35 9.75 -9.35
CA ALA A 62 13.18 8.36 -9.78
C ALA A 62 12.62 8.23 -11.21
N PHE A 63 12.09 9.30 -11.80
CA PHE A 63 11.49 9.27 -13.13
C PHE A 63 12.47 9.72 -14.22
N GLU A 64 12.45 9.04 -15.38
CA GLU A 64 13.14 9.49 -16.59
C GLU A 64 12.11 9.93 -17.63
N PHE A 65 11.95 11.24 -17.79
CA PHE A 65 10.98 11.83 -18.70
C PHE A 65 11.53 11.95 -20.13
N GLU A 66 10.67 11.66 -21.11
CA GLU A 66 10.82 12.13 -22.49
C GLU A 66 10.23 13.54 -22.64
N ASP A 67 9.08 13.78 -22.00
CA ASP A 67 8.44 15.10 -21.87
C ASP A 67 7.93 15.25 -20.43
N GLU A 68 8.59 16.12 -19.67
CA GLU A 68 8.26 16.37 -18.28
C GLU A 68 6.97 17.19 -18.10
N ALA A 69 6.62 18.07 -19.04
CA ALA A 69 5.38 18.85 -18.96
C ALA A 69 4.15 17.96 -19.18
N ALA A 70 4.25 17.02 -20.12
CA ALA A 70 3.23 16.01 -20.38
C ALA A 70 3.30 14.80 -19.43
N LYS A 71 4.30 14.74 -18.53
CA LYS A 71 4.59 13.59 -17.64
C LYS A 71 4.70 12.27 -18.41
N THR A 72 5.27 12.33 -19.61
CA THR A 72 5.54 11.17 -20.46
C THR A 72 6.94 10.63 -20.16
N LEU A 73 6.99 9.36 -19.76
CA LEU A 73 8.22 8.65 -19.45
C LEU A 73 8.89 8.17 -20.74
N LYS A 74 10.22 8.11 -20.70
CA LYS A 74 11.02 7.65 -21.82
C LYS A 74 10.83 6.14 -22.05
N VAL A 75 10.67 5.80 -23.32
CA VAL A 75 10.55 4.43 -23.84
C VAL A 75 11.64 4.21 -24.91
N PRO A 76 11.93 2.96 -25.34
CA PRO A 76 12.91 2.72 -26.39
C PRO A 76 12.61 3.51 -27.67
N ALA A 77 13.66 3.97 -28.34
CA ALA A 77 13.53 4.69 -29.60
C ALA A 77 12.78 3.84 -30.64
N GLY A 78 11.74 4.40 -31.26
CA GLY A 78 10.90 3.67 -32.22
C GLY A 78 9.82 2.78 -31.58
N ALA A 79 9.63 2.80 -30.26
CA ALA A 79 8.53 2.09 -29.61
C ALA A 79 7.18 2.52 -30.19
N ASN A 80 6.29 1.54 -30.41
CA ASN A 80 4.97 1.74 -31.00
C ASN A 80 3.88 2.07 -29.97
N TYR A 81 4.29 2.59 -28.80
CA TYR A 81 3.43 3.01 -27.70
C TYR A 81 4.04 4.21 -26.99
N THR A 82 3.29 4.84 -26.09
CA THR A 82 3.75 5.86 -25.14
C THR A 82 3.52 5.38 -23.72
N ALA A 83 4.32 5.88 -22.77
CA ALA A 83 4.16 5.61 -21.34
C ALA A 83 3.96 6.95 -20.61
N THR A 84 2.82 7.14 -19.95
CA THR A 84 2.48 8.42 -19.29
C THR A 84 2.14 8.17 -17.83
N LEU A 85 2.69 8.97 -16.92
CA LEU A 85 2.30 8.94 -15.51
C LEU A 85 0.85 9.41 -15.37
N VAL A 86 0.07 8.72 -14.53
CA VAL A 86 -1.34 9.06 -14.26
C VAL A 86 -1.55 9.39 -12.79
N PHE A 87 -0.86 8.68 -11.90
CA PHE A 87 -1.09 8.77 -10.46
C PHE A 87 0.16 8.41 -9.68
N VAL A 88 0.42 9.13 -8.59
CA VAL A 88 1.50 8.85 -7.63
C VAL A 88 0.97 8.97 -6.21
N SER A 89 1.25 7.98 -5.37
CA SER A 89 0.83 7.96 -3.97
C SER A 89 1.90 7.42 -3.02
N LYS A 90 1.73 7.73 -1.73
CA LYS A 90 2.55 7.30 -0.60
C LYS A 90 1.79 6.29 0.26
N ASN A 91 2.54 5.43 0.97
CA ASN A 91 2.03 4.35 1.82
C ASN A 91 1.15 3.38 1.01
N GLY A 92 1.65 2.97 -0.16
CA GLY A 92 0.82 2.32 -1.17
C GLY A 92 -0.11 3.33 -1.83
N GLN A 93 -1.42 3.05 -1.83
CA GLN A 93 -2.47 3.91 -2.41
C GLN A 93 -3.23 4.76 -1.38
N VAL A 94 -2.76 4.83 -0.13
CA VAL A 94 -3.47 5.52 0.97
C VAL A 94 -3.42 7.04 0.84
N THR A 95 -2.25 7.61 0.49
CA THR A 95 -2.07 9.06 0.42
C THR A 95 -1.72 9.48 -1.00
N THR A 96 -2.63 10.17 -1.69
CA THR A 96 -2.38 10.66 -3.06
C THR A 96 -1.43 11.86 -3.03
N LEU A 97 -0.30 11.75 -3.74
CA LEU A 97 0.65 12.85 -3.92
C LEU A 97 0.33 13.62 -5.20
N TRP A 98 0.02 12.92 -6.28
CA TRP A 98 -0.28 13.53 -7.59
C TRP A 98 -1.31 12.71 -8.37
N ASP A 99 -2.20 13.40 -9.08
CA ASP A 99 -3.22 12.83 -9.97
C ASP A 99 -3.38 13.76 -11.19
N ASN A 100 -3.31 13.19 -12.40
CA ASN A 100 -3.35 13.97 -13.63
C ASN A 100 -4.72 14.62 -13.95
N ASN A 101 -5.80 14.18 -13.31
CA ASN A 101 -7.16 14.70 -13.52
C ASN A 101 -7.63 15.59 -12.37
N ASN A 102 -6.81 15.80 -11.33
CA ASN A 102 -7.21 16.52 -10.14
C ASN A 102 -6.20 17.61 -9.77
N ALA A 103 -6.57 18.86 -10.03
CA ALA A 103 -5.74 20.04 -9.78
C ALA A 103 -5.34 20.24 -8.30
N SER A 104 -6.04 19.60 -7.36
CA SER A 104 -5.70 19.64 -5.92
C SER A 104 -4.42 18.86 -5.59
N TYR A 105 -4.04 17.87 -6.42
CA TYR A 105 -2.86 17.05 -6.25
C TYR A 105 -1.77 17.48 -7.22
N GLN A 106 -1.15 18.62 -6.94
CA GLN A 106 -0.14 19.23 -7.81
C GLN A 106 1.19 18.45 -7.80
N TRP A 107 1.90 18.49 -8.94
CA TRP A 107 3.18 17.79 -9.13
C TRP A 107 4.25 18.20 -8.12
N SER A 108 4.19 19.43 -7.61
CA SER A 108 5.09 19.93 -6.56
C SER A 108 5.11 19.07 -5.29
N ARG A 109 4.04 18.30 -5.02
CA ARG A 109 4.01 17.33 -3.92
C ARG A 109 4.96 16.16 -4.14
N VAL A 110 5.14 15.73 -5.39
CA VAL A 110 6.11 14.68 -5.77
C VAL A 110 7.54 15.22 -5.77
N GLU A 111 7.74 16.47 -6.19
CA GLU A 111 9.05 17.13 -6.18
C GLU A 111 9.57 17.36 -4.75
N ASN A 112 8.69 17.77 -3.83
CA ASN A 112 9.04 18.03 -2.44
C ASN A 112 9.03 16.77 -1.56
N GLN A 113 8.51 15.64 -2.05
CA GLN A 113 8.53 14.39 -1.31
C GLN A 113 9.92 13.74 -1.40
N LEU A 114 10.59 13.61 -0.25
CA LEU A 114 11.83 12.84 -0.17
C LEU A 114 11.52 11.34 -0.05
N ILE A 115 12.32 10.48 -0.66
CA ILE A 115 12.17 9.03 -0.52
C ILE A 115 12.54 8.64 0.91
N GLU A 116 11.58 8.08 1.63
CA GLU A 116 11.74 7.64 3.03
C GLU A 116 12.09 6.16 3.12
N GLN A 117 12.83 5.79 4.17
CA GLN A 117 13.09 4.40 4.52
C GLN A 117 11.78 3.73 5.01
N ASN A 118 11.55 2.49 4.60
CA ASN A 118 10.36 1.69 4.96
C ASN A 118 9.03 2.37 4.61
N VAL A 119 9.01 3.14 3.52
CA VAL A 119 7.80 3.68 2.90
C VAL A 119 7.69 3.14 1.47
N ALA A 120 6.47 2.80 1.05
CA ALA A 120 6.19 2.39 -0.32
C ALA A 120 5.45 3.48 -1.09
N TYR A 121 5.97 3.83 -2.26
CA TYR A 121 5.37 4.76 -3.20
C TYR A 121 4.79 3.99 -4.37
N CYS A 122 3.51 4.19 -4.67
CA CYS A 122 2.83 3.57 -5.80
C CYS A 122 2.78 4.54 -6.98
N ILE A 123 3.17 4.07 -8.15
CA ILE A 123 3.28 4.84 -9.39
C ILE A 123 2.44 4.16 -10.46
N ARG A 124 1.41 4.84 -10.96
CA ARG A 124 0.60 4.35 -12.07
C ARG A 124 1.10 4.89 -13.40
N VAL A 125 1.44 3.99 -14.30
CA VAL A 125 1.87 4.29 -15.67
C VAL A 125 0.85 3.75 -16.66
N LYS A 126 0.38 4.62 -17.55
CA LYS A 126 -0.50 4.26 -18.65
C LYS A 126 0.28 4.03 -19.93
N PHE A 127 0.19 2.83 -20.47
CA PHE A 127 0.75 2.46 -21.77
C PHE A 127 -0.33 2.59 -22.85
N SER A 128 -0.12 3.49 -23.82
CA SER A 128 -1.06 3.73 -24.92
C SER A 128 -0.41 3.39 -26.27
N PRO A 129 -0.98 2.50 -27.09
CA PRO A 129 -0.41 2.18 -28.40
C PRO A 129 -0.56 3.34 -29.38
N LYS A 130 0.40 3.48 -30.29
CA LYS A 130 0.35 4.42 -31.42
C LYS A 130 -0.60 3.90 -32.51
N ALA A 131 -1.08 4.79 -33.37
CA ALA A 131 -1.99 4.44 -34.45
C ALA A 131 -1.45 3.28 -35.31
N GLY A 132 -2.29 2.28 -35.58
CA GLY A 132 -1.91 1.06 -36.33
C GLY A 132 -1.38 -0.11 -35.50
N TYR A 133 -1.21 0.07 -34.18
CA TYR A 133 -0.73 -0.95 -33.26
C TYR A 133 -1.75 -1.23 -32.15
N ALA A 134 -1.67 -2.41 -31.54
CA ALA A 134 -2.50 -2.79 -30.40
C ALA A 134 -1.66 -3.52 -29.35
N LEU A 135 -1.95 -3.31 -28.06
CA LEU A 135 -1.31 -4.10 -27.00
C LEU A 135 -1.91 -5.52 -26.95
N SER A 136 -1.11 -6.52 -26.60
CA SER A 136 -1.54 -7.92 -26.43
C SER A 136 -2.77 -8.02 -25.53
N ASP A 137 -3.78 -8.78 -25.94
CA ASP A 137 -5.01 -9.03 -25.16
C ASP A 137 -4.74 -9.81 -23.85
N LYS A 138 -3.61 -10.51 -23.79
CA LYS A 138 -3.15 -11.29 -22.63
C LYS A 138 -2.31 -10.45 -21.67
N GLU A 139 -2.94 -9.92 -20.63
CA GLU A 139 -2.31 -9.11 -19.58
C GLU A 139 -1.08 -9.79 -18.94
N ASP A 140 -1.17 -11.07 -18.58
CA ASP A 140 -0.03 -11.79 -17.99
C ASP A 140 1.19 -11.87 -18.90
N THR A 141 0.97 -11.83 -20.22
CA THR A 141 2.08 -11.81 -21.19
C THR A 141 2.78 -10.45 -21.16
N LEU A 142 2.02 -9.37 -21.09
CA LEU A 142 2.59 -8.02 -20.94
C LEU A 142 3.36 -7.87 -19.63
N LYS A 143 2.82 -8.39 -18.51
CA LYS A 143 3.51 -8.36 -17.20
C LYS A 143 4.82 -9.15 -17.21
N ARG A 144 4.82 -10.37 -17.77
CA ARG A 144 6.04 -11.22 -17.85
C ARG A 144 7.12 -10.63 -18.76
N ASN A 145 6.72 -9.96 -19.83
CA ASN A 145 7.64 -9.37 -20.79
C ASN A 145 8.02 -7.92 -20.47
N LEU A 146 7.46 -7.34 -19.41
CA LEU A 146 7.72 -5.96 -19.00
C LEU A 146 9.20 -5.78 -18.64
N LYS A 147 9.80 -4.72 -19.18
CA LYS A 147 11.18 -4.32 -18.92
C LYS A 147 11.22 -2.93 -18.31
N VAL A 148 12.21 -2.70 -17.46
CA VAL A 148 12.56 -1.36 -16.97
C VAL A 148 14.02 -1.10 -17.33
N SER A 149 14.28 0.08 -17.89
CA SER A 149 15.64 0.57 -18.16
C SER A 149 16.03 1.61 -17.13
N GLY A 150 17.31 1.62 -16.69
CA GLY A 150 17.85 2.59 -15.73
C GLY A 150 17.65 2.24 -14.25
N ALA A 151 16.84 1.21 -13.95
CA ALA A 151 16.64 0.64 -12.61
C ALA A 151 16.44 -0.89 -12.70
N GLU A 152 16.68 -1.63 -11.61
CA GLU A 152 16.41 -3.07 -11.55
C GLU A 152 14.95 -3.37 -11.22
N LEU A 153 14.24 -4.03 -12.14
CA LEU A 153 12.88 -4.55 -11.91
C LEU A 153 12.94 -5.92 -11.22
N GLY A 154 12.26 -6.06 -10.09
CA GLY A 154 12.12 -7.35 -9.40
C GLY A 154 11.85 -7.20 -7.91
N LYS A 155 11.40 -8.28 -7.27
CA LYS A 155 11.07 -8.29 -5.83
C LYS A 155 12.30 -7.94 -4.99
N GLY A 156 12.19 -6.91 -4.13
CA GLY A 156 13.30 -6.37 -3.35
C GLY A 156 14.37 -5.61 -4.15
N LYS A 157 14.08 -5.25 -5.41
CA LYS A 157 14.97 -4.45 -6.27
C LYS A 157 14.60 -2.97 -6.24
N ASP A 158 15.17 -2.18 -7.17
CA ASP A 158 14.96 -0.74 -7.24
C ASP A 158 13.49 -0.39 -7.51
N ILE A 159 12.81 -1.20 -8.33
CA ILE A 159 11.40 -1.05 -8.66
C ILE A 159 10.71 -2.41 -8.71
N GLU A 160 9.48 -2.47 -8.23
CA GLU A 160 8.64 -3.67 -8.23
C GLU A 160 7.37 -3.44 -9.05
N LEU A 161 6.92 -4.44 -9.80
CA LEU A 161 5.59 -4.42 -10.41
C LEU A 161 4.57 -4.86 -9.35
N TRP A 162 3.54 -4.05 -9.10
CA TRP A 162 2.44 -4.42 -8.22
C TRP A 162 1.39 -5.23 -8.96
N ASP A 163 0.66 -4.59 -9.87
CA ASP A 163 -0.42 -5.21 -10.64
C ASP A 163 -0.84 -4.33 -11.83
N SER A 164 -1.83 -4.77 -12.63
CA SER A 164 -2.54 -3.87 -13.54
C SER A 164 -3.71 -3.16 -12.84
N ALA A 165 -3.93 -1.91 -13.20
CA ALA A 165 -5.00 -1.08 -12.67
C ALA A 165 -6.22 -0.99 -13.61
N GLY A 166 -6.25 -1.84 -14.64
CA GLY A 166 -7.33 -1.91 -15.61
C GLY A 166 -6.89 -1.62 -17.04
N ARG A 167 -7.79 -1.93 -17.97
CA ARG A 167 -7.55 -1.84 -19.41
C ARG A 167 -8.72 -1.18 -20.13
N ASN A 168 -8.42 -0.30 -21.07
CA ASN A 168 -9.41 0.26 -21.98
C ASN A 168 -9.66 -0.72 -23.14
N THR A 169 -10.87 -1.25 -23.24
CA THR A 169 -11.26 -2.22 -24.27
C THR A 169 -11.26 -1.66 -25.69
N THR A 170 -11.42 -0.34 -25.84
CA THR A 170 -11.50 0.35 -27.14
C THR A 170 -10.13 0.77 -27.66
N THR A 171 -9.28 1.35 -26.81
CA THR A 171 -7.94 1.82 -27.20
C THR A 171 -6.84 0.79 -26.97
N THR A 172 -7.17 -0.34 -26.33
CA THR A 172 -6.26 -1.38 -25.84
C THR A 172 -5.21 -0.91 -24.82
N ALA A 173 -5.24 0.38 -24.42
CA ALA A 173 -4.35 0.94 -23.43
C ALA A 173 -4.50 0.26 -22.06
N ILE A 174 -3.39 0.08 -21.36
CA ILE A 174 -3.32 -0.59 -20.06
C ILE A 174 -2.64 0.30 -19.03
N GLU A 175 -3.13 0.29 -17.80
CA GLU A 175 -2.51 0.96 -16.67
C GLU A 175 -1.83 -0.07 -15.78
N MET A 176 -0.58 0.18 -15.40
CA MET A 176 0.21 -0.69 -14.54
C MET A 176 0.75 0.09 -13.34
N ASP A 177 0.66 -0.53 -12.17
CA ASP A 177 1.14 0.02 -10.91
C ASP A 177 2.52 -0.52 -10.56
N PHE A 178 3.46 0.38 -10.33
CA PHE A 178 4.82 0.11 -9.89
C PHE A 178 5.00 0.56 -8.45
N ILE A 179 5.91 -0.09 -7.73
CA ILE A 179 6.29 0.26 -6.36
C ILE A 179 7.76 0.64 -6.30
N ILE A 180 8.02 1.79 -5.67
CA ILE A 180 9.35 2.18 -5.22
C ILE A 180 9.34 2.11 -3.69
N SER A 181 10.23 1.32 -3.11
CA SER A 181 10.38 1.25 -1.66
C SER A 181 11.85 1.01 -1.28
N LYS A 182 12.32 1.72 -0.25
CA LYS A 182 13.66 1.53 0.33
C LYS A 182 13.52 0.89 1.69
N GLY A 183 13.50 -0.44 1.67
CA GLY A 183 13.32 -1.28 2.85
C GLY A 183 12.01 -2.07 2.84
N MET A 184 11.93 -3.09 3.69
CA MET A 184 10.77 -3.98 3.74
C MET A 184 9.52 -3.23 4.24
N THR A 185 8.46 -3.22 3.43
CA THR A 185 7.20 -2.54 3.73
C THR A 185 6.00 -3.42 3.51
N TYR A 186 4.95 -3.11 4.27
CA TYR A 186 3.64 -3.68 4.13
C TYR A 186 2.70 -2.66 3.48
N ILE A 187 2.00 -3.10 2.44
CA ILE A 187 0.95 -2.35 1.76
C ILE A 187 -0.31 -3.21 1.80
N GLY A 188 -1.45 -2.67 2.23
CA GLY A 188 -2.67 -3.47 2.28
C GLY A 188 -3.77 -3.05 3.24
N TYR A 189 -4.86 -3.83 3.25
CA TYR A 189 -5.97 -3.68 4.20
C TYR A 189 -5.62 -4.28 5.56
N THR A 190 -5.89 -3.53 6.63
CA THR A 190 -5.75 -4.04 7.99
C THR A 190 -6.67 -5.25 8.21
N GLN A 191 -6.09 -6.35 8.68
CA GLN A 191 -6.83 -7.57 9.00
C GLN A 191 -7.49 -7.45 10.38
N ASN A 192 -8.77 -7.82 10.47
CA ASN A 192 -9.54 -7.79 11.72
C ASN A 192 -9.91 -9.22 12.13
N ILE A 193 -9.62 -9.57 13.38
CA ILE A 193 -10.00 -10.84 13.99
C ILE A 193 -11.07 -10.57 15.03
N TYR A 194 -12.16 -11.33 14.98
CA TYR A 194 -13.25 -11.30 15.97
C TYR A 194 -13.26 -12.63 16.73
N PRO A 195 -12.50 -12.75 17.83
CA PRO A 195 -12.46 -13.98 18.61
C PRO A 195 -13.75 -14.18 19.41
N GLU A 196 -14.02 -15.42 19.81
CA GLU A 196 -15.14 -15.81 20.66
C GLU A 196 -14.62 -16.72 21.77
N ILE A 197 -15.16 -16.62 22.98
CA ILE A 197 -14.67 -17.39 24.13
C ILE A 197 -14.92 -18.88 23.89
N GLY A 198 -13.84 -19.67 23.95
CA GLY A 198 -13.85 -21.12 23.76
C GLY A 198 -13.92 -21.57 22.28
N VAL A 199 -13.86 -20.64 21.32
CA VAL A 199 -13.92 -20.95 19.88
C VAL A 199 -12.58 -20.62 19.22
N GLU A 200 -12.00 -21.60 18.52
CA GLU A 200 -10.79 -21.40 17.71
C GLU A 200 -11.15 -20.62 16.44
N LYS A 201 -10.46 -19.50 16.20
CA LYS A 201 -10.50 -18.74 14.95
C LYS A 201 -9.18 -18.92 14.22
N THR A 202 -9.23 -19.19 12.91
CA THR A 202 -8.06 -19.37 12.07
C THR A 202 -8.05 -18.35 10.93
N GLY A 203 -6.85 -18.05 10.41
CA GLY A 203 -6.69 -17.18 9.26
C GLY A 203 -5.31 -17.34 8.62
N LYS A 204 -5.09 -16.63 7.51
CA LYS A 204 -3.84 -16.66 6.75
C LYS A 204 -3.43 -15.24 6.33
N ILE A 205 -2.13 -15.00 6.28
CA ILE A 205 -1.49 -13.79 5.74
C ILE A 205 -0.50 -14.25 4.69
N GLY A 206 -0.68 -13.86 3.44
CA GLY A 206 0.18 -14.32 2.35
C GLY A 206 0.43 -13.26 1.30
N THR A 207 1.42 -13.50 0.44
CA THR A 207 1.94 -12.50 -0.49
C THR A 207 1.21 -12.41 -1.84
N LEU A 208 0.17 -13.23 -2.09
CA LEU A 208 -0.43 -13.40 -3.43
C LEU A 208 -1.95 -13.22 -3.57
N TYR A 209 -2.73 -13.09 -2.49
CA TYR A 209 -4.19 -13.14 -2.63
C TYR A 209 -4.86 -11.77 -2.42
N THR A 210 -5.75 -11.41 -3.35
CA THR A 210 -6.62 -10.23 -3.28
C THR A 210 -7.52 -10.22 -2.04
N ASP A 211 -7.78 -11.40 -1.46
CA ASP A 211 -8.70 -11.62 -0.35
C ASP A 211 -8.09 -11.20 0.99
N THR A 212 -6.76 -11.34 1.16
CA THR A 212 -6.06 -10.76 2.33
C THR A 212 -5.73 -9.29 2.08
N GLY A 213 -5.51 -8.91 0.82
CA GLY A 213 -5.13 -7.56 0.45
C GLY A 213 -3.87 -7.09 1.17
N ILE A 214 -2.92 -8.00 1.45
CA ILE A 214 -1.66 -7.74 2.15
C ILE A 214 -0.51 -8.02 1.19
N TRP A 215 0.40 -7.07 1.06
CA TRP A 215 1.54 -7.15 0.15
C TRP A 215 2.82 -6.68 0.83
N LEU A 216 3.80 -7.58 0.90
CA LEU A 216 5.16 -7.25 1.33
C LEU A 216 5.99 -6.82 0.13
N ARG A 217 6.69 -5.70 0.24
CA ARG A 217 7.49 -5.05 -0.82
C ARG A 217 8.83 -4.55 -0.28
N GLY A 218 9.80 -4.29 -1.16
CA GLY A 218 11.07 -3.67 -0.83
C GLY A 218 12.13 -4.60 -0.22
N ALA A 219 11.84 -5.91 -0.12
CA ALA A 219 12.81 -6.93 0.32
C ALA A 219 12.54 -8.29 -0.36
N PRO A 220 13.58 -9.11 -0.62
CA PRO A 220 13.45 -10.41 -1.27
C PRO A 220 12.76 -11.45 -0.38
N GLY A 221 11.89 -12.27 -0.98
CA GLY A 221 11.34 -13.46 -0.33
C GLY A 221 12.28 -14.68 -0.46
N PRO A 222 11.94 -15.84 0.16
CA PRO A 222 10.77 -16.08 1.00
C PRO A 222 10.87 -15.38 2.37
N TYR A 223 9.72 -15.22 3.03
CA TYR A 223 9.58 -14.59 4.34
C TYR A 223 9.34 -15.62 5.45
N THR A 224 9.84 -15.34 6.64
CA THR A 224 9.45 -16.02 7.89
C THR A 224 8.61 -15.10 8.75
N TYR A 225 7.75 -15.67 9.59
CA TYR A 225 6.80 -14.89 10.39
C TYR A 225 6.92 -15.22 11.87
N SER A 226 6.92 -14.20 12.71
CA SER A 226 6.90 -14.32 14.17
C SER A 226 5.87 -13.36 14.77
N ALA A 227 5.21 -13.75 15.86
CA ALA A 227 4.27 -12.87 16.55
C ALA A 227 5.04 -12.05 17.59
N LYS A 228 4.96 -10.71 17.49
CA LYS A 228 5.67 -9.80 18.39
C LYS A 228 4.92 -9.56 19.69
N ILE A 229 3.59 -9.47 19.62
CA ILE A 229 2.66 -9.32 20.76
C ILE A 229 1.46 -10.23 20.49
N ALA A 230 1.37 -11.38 21.16
CA ALA A 230 0.32 -12.37 20.95
C ALA A 230 -0.56 -12.56 22.20
N PRO A 231 -1.89 -12.73 22.08
CA PRO A 231 -2.72 -13.15 23.20
C PRO A 231 -2.45 -14.62 23.54
N ILE A 232 -2.70 -14.99 24.79
CA ILE A 232 -2.60 -16.39 25.24
C ILE A 232 -3.56 -17.23 24.38
N GLY A 233 -3.04 -18.31 23.78
CA GLY A 233 -3.80 -19.19 22.88
C GLY A 233 -3.64 -18.89 21.39
N MET A 234 -2.70 -18.02 20.99
CA MET A 234 -2.34 -17.84 19.58
C MET A 234 -1.19 -18.75 19.16
N GLU A 235 -1.33 -19.38 18.00
CA GLU A 235 -0.24 -20.08 17.33
C GLU A 235 -0.11 -19.63 15.88
N ILE A 236 1.13 -19.64 15.38
CA ILE A 236 1.47 -19.29 14.00
C ILE A 236 2.26 -20.41 13.34
N GLN A 237 2.04 -20.61 12.04
CA GLN A 237 2.80 -21.54 11.20
C GLN A 237 3.16 -20.86 9.89
N THR A 238 4.42 -20.99 9.46
CA THR A 238 4.88 -20.47 8.19
C THR A 238 4.88 -21.58 7.14
N SER A 239 4.36 -21.28 5.95
CA SER A 239 4.45 -22.13 4.76
C SER A 239 5.08 -21.36 3.61
N ASN A 240 6.10 -21.96 2.98
CA ASN A 240 6.81 -21.40 1.83
C ASN A 240 6.70 -22.37 0.66
N VAL A 241 5.98 -21.98 -0.40
CA VAL A 241 5.70 -22.84 -1.56
C VAL A 241 5.74 -21.97 -2.82
N PHE A 242 6.45 -22.37 -3.87
CA PHE A 242 6.51 -21.68 -5.18
C PHE A 242 6.73 -20.13 -5.11
N GLU A 243 7.75 -19.67 -4.36
CA GLU A 243 8.05 -18.23 -4.15
C GLU A 243 7.00 -17.44 -3.33
N GLU A 244 6.00 -18.14 -2.81
CA GLU A 244 4.96 -17.60 -1.93
C GLU A 244 5.28 -17.89 -0.47
N SER A 245 5.06 -16.90 0.40
CA SER A 245 5.22 -17.06 1.86
C SER A 245 3.93 -16.73 2.57
N THR A 246 3.32 -17.74 3.19
CA THR A 246 2.05 -17.62 3.90
C THR A 246 2.24 -17.93 5.39
N CYS A 247 1.80 -17.01 6.25
CA CYS A 247 1.62 -17.21 7.68
C CYS A 247 0.19 -17.68 7.96
N TYR A 248 0.02 -18.89 8.46
CA TYR A 248 -1.24 -19.34 9.05
C TYR A 248 -1.25 -18.99 10.53
N TYR A 249 -2.37 -18.49 11.03
CA TYR A 249 -2.55 -18.26 12.45
C TYR A 249 -3.82 -18.93 12.96
N ARG A 250 -3.80 -19.32 14.24
CA ARG A 250 -4.98 -19.70 15.00
C ARG A 250 -5.00 -18.99 16.34
N ILE A 251 -6.17 -18.61 16.82
CA ILE A 251 -6.39 -17.89 18.08
C ILE A 251 -7.65 -18.39 18.75
N THR A 252 -7.54 -18.71 20.04
CA THR A 252 -8.67 -19.11 20.89
C THR A 252 -8.74 -18.18 22.10
N ALA A 253 -9.82 -17.41 22.24
CA ALA A 253 -10.04 -16.62 23.44
C ALA A 253 -10.52 -17.54 24.57
N VAL A 254 -9.81 -17.55 25.70
CA VAL A 254 -10.18 -18.40 26.85
C VAL A 254 -11.02 -17.65 27.91
N ASN A 255 -11.03 -16.32 27.86
CA ASN A 255 -11.76 -15.42 28.77
C ASN A 255 -12.05 -14.09 28.05
N ALA A 256 -12.74 -13.18 28.75
CA ALA A 256 -12.86 -11.79 28.32
C ALA A 256 -11.49 -11.17 28.01
N MET A 257 -11.42 -10.43 26.92
CA MET A 257 -10.21 -9.77 26.43
C MET A 257 -10.55 -8.46 25.75
N ASP A 258 -9.75 -7.43 25.99
CA ASP A 258 -9.90 -6.14 25.32
C ASP A 258 -9.35 -6.19 23.90
N GLY A 259 -9.95 -5.38 23.02
CA GLY A 259 -9.53 -5.26 21.65
C GLY A 259 -8.19 -4.54 21.57
N ARG A 260 -7.29 -5.02 20.71
CA ARG A 260 -5.95 -4.42 20.53
C ARG A 260 -5.38 -4.68 19.14
N THR A 261 -4.41 -3.87 18.75
CA THR A 261 -3.58 -4.14 17.58
C THR A 261 -2.44 -5.07 17.95
N MET A 262 -2.33 -6.16 17.22
CA MET A 262 -1.24 -7.13 17.20
C MET A 262 -0.29 -6.83 16.04
N TYR A 263 0.96 -7.26 16.18
CA TYR A 263 1.93 -7.22 15.08
C TYR A 263 2.48 -8.62 14.81
N ILE A 264 2.40 -9.05 13.55
CA ILE A 264 3.18 -10.17 13.04
C ILE A 264 4.38 -9.61 12.30
N THR A 265 5.57 -9.90 12.80
CA THR A 265 6.82 -9.52 12.17
C THR A 265 7.12 -10.49 11.04
N ALA A 266 7.13 -9.99 9.82
CA ALA A 266 7.66 -10.70 8.66
C ALA A 266 9.16 -10.40 8.54
N THR A 267 9.98 -11.42 8.32
CA THR A 267 11.43 -11.31 8.12
C THR A 267 11.78 -11.83 6.74
N ALA A 268 12.43 -10.99 5.94
CA ALA A 268 12.92 -11.29 4.59
C ALA A 268 14.19 -12.15 4.61
N ALA A 269 14.52 -12.72 3.44
CA ALA A 269 15.69 -13.58 3.28
C ALA A 269 17.03 -12.85 3.53
N ASP A 270 17.05 -11.53 3.36
CA ASP A 270 18.19 -10.66 3.64
C ASP A 270 18.22 -10.11 5.09
N GLY A 271 17.29 -10.56 5.94
CA GLY A 271 17.19 -10.19 7.36
C GLY A 271 16.40 -8.91 7.63
N GLN A 272 15.90 -8.21 6.62
CA GLN A 272 15.00 -7.07 6.83
C GLN A 272 13.69 -7.50 7.45
N THR A 273 13.08 -6.65 8.27
CA THR A 273 11.83 -6.95 8.97
C THR A 273 10.75 -5.91 8.73
N CYS A 274 9.50 -6.35 8.74
CA CYS A 274 8.34 -5.48 8.65
C CYS A 274 7.23 -6.00 9.58
N ASP A 275 6.65 -5.11 10.39
CA ASP A 275 5.56 -5.46 11.31
C ASP A 275 4.21 -5.26 10.60
N ILE A 276 3.46 -6.35 10.44
CA ILE A 276 2.12 -6.37 9.84
C ILE A 276 1.08 -6.18 10.96
N PRO A 277 0.30 -5.09 10.96
CA PRO A 277 -0.72 -4.85 11.98
C PRO A 277 -1.98 -5.71 11.76
N ILE A 278 -2.48 -6.30 12.84
CA ILE A 278 -3.72 -7.08 12.87
C ILE A 278 -4.58 -6.58 14.02
N GLN A 279 -5.80 -6.13 13.76
CA GLN A 279 -6.72 -5.73 14.82
C GLN A 279 -7.43 -6.95 15.38
N ILE A 280 -7.52 -7.01 16.69
CA ILE A 280 -8.28 -8.01 17.41
C ILE A 280 -9.41 -7.30 18.13
N ALA A 281 -10.65 -7.71 17.90
CA ALA A 281 -11.83 -7.15 18.56
C ALA A 281 -11.88 -7.57 20.05
N SER A 282 -12.50 -6.72 20.87
CA SER A 282 -12.79 -7.07 22.26
C SER A 282 -13.84 -8.18 22.32
N VAL A 283 -13.76 -8.99 23.37
CA VAL A 283 -14.72 -10.05 23.68
C VAL A 283 -15.10 -9.90 25.14
N SER A 284 -16.37 -9.61 25.41
CA SER A 284 -16.92 -9.52 26.76
C SER A 284 -17.58 -10.84 27.17
N GLY A 285 -17.25 -11.34 28.36
CA GLY A 285 -17.86 -12.56 28.91
C GLY A 285 -16.92 -13.24 29.92
N GLY A 286 -17.34 -13.29 31.19
CA GLY A 286 -16.56 -13.82 32.31
C GLY A 286 -17.20 -13.43 33.64
N HIS A 287 -16.76 -14.01 34.76
CA HIS A 287 -17.25 -13.66 36.11
C HIS A 287 -16.59 -12.36 36.64
N GLU A 288 -17.23 -11.65 37.57
CA GLU A 288 -16.68 -10.44 38.20
C GLU A 288 -15.44 -10.74 39.06
N HIS A 289 -14.42 -9.87 39.00
CA HIS A 289 -13.22 -9.95 39.83
C HIS A 289 -13.27 -8.91 40.96
N THR A 290 -13.12 -9.36 42.21
CA THR A 290 -12.91 -8.49 43.38
C THR A 290 -11.41 -8.33 43.59
N TRP A 291 -10.85 -7.14 43.35
CA TRP A 291 -9.41 -6.88 43.47
C TRP A 291 -9.00 -6.64 44.93
N VAL A 292 -7.83 -7.17 45.33
CA VAL A 292 -7.24 -6.97 46.67
C VAL A 292 -6.18 -5.85 46.58
N GLU A 293 -6.14 -4.91 47.53
CA GLU A 293 -5.26 -3.71 47.53
C GLU A 293 -3.74 -3.98 47.64
N LYS A 294 -3.30 -5.24 47.65
CA LYS A 294 -1.90 -5.61 47.90
C LYS A 294 -1.15 -5.86 46.58
N ILE A 295 -0.16 -5.02 46.30
CA ILE A 295 0.74 -5.15 45.15
C ILE A 295 1.84 -6.17 45.50
N GLU A 296 1.90 -7.28 44.79
CA GLU A 296 2.92 -8.33 44.94
C GLU A 296 3.78 -8.47 43.67
N LYS A 297 4.99 -9.02 43.80
CA LYS A 297 5.92 -9.24 42.69
C LYS A 297 5.40 -10.39 41.80
N ILE A 298 5.09 -10.14 40.52
CA ILE A 298 4.72 -11.19 39.54
C ILE A 298 5.95 -11.69 38.80
N ASP A 299 6.58 -10.81 38.03
CA ASP A 299 7.70 -11.12 37.15
C ASP A 299 8.70 -9.94 37.08
N PHE A 300 9.68 -10.04 36.18
CA PHE A 300 10.73 -9.03 36.05
C PHE A 300 10.30 -7.80 35.24
N GLU A 301 9.12 -7.82 34.60
CA GLU A 301 8.59 -6.71 33.79
C GLU A 301 7.46 -5.98 34.53
N HIS A 302 6.68 -6.67 35.36
CA HIS A 302 5.43 -6.15 35.92
C HIS A 302 5.16 -6.51 37.40
N HIS A 303 4.32 -5.67 38.04
CA HIS A 303 3.72 -5.92 39.35
C HIS A 303 2.35 -6.61 39.23
N GLY A 304 1.86 -7.24 40.30
CA GLY A 304 0.57 -7.92 40.32
C GLY A 304 -0.37 -7.67 41.47
N TYR A 305 -1.61 -8.07 41.24
CA TYR A 305 -2.68 -8.23 42.24
C TYR A 305 -3.02 -9.72 42.41
N THR A 306 -3.55 -10.09 43.58
CA THR A 306 -3.86 -11.49 43.91
C THR A 306 -5.05 -12.05 43.11
N LYS A 307 -4.93 -13.33 42.73
CA LYS A 307 -5.82 -14.15 41.89
C LYS A 307 -7.26 -14.26 42.40
N CYS A 308 -8.22 -14.32 41.46
CA CYS A 308 -9.62 -14.67 41.71
C CYS A 308 -9.76 -16.04 42.42
N THR A 309 -10.66 -16.14 43.39
CA THR A 309 -10.86 -17.34 44.21
C THR A 309 -11.61 -18.49 43.52
N ASP A 310 -12.09 -18.31 42.29
CA ASP A 310 -12.76 -19.37 41.52
C ASP A 310 -11.75 -20.43 41.01
N PRO A 311 -11.89 -21.71 41.38
CA PRO A 311 -10.97 -22.79 40.98
C PRO A 311 -11.01 -23.14 39.49
N ALA A 312 -12.03 -22.71 38.74
CA ALA A 312 -12.07 -22.83 37.28
C ALA A 312 -11.46 -21.60 36.57
N CYS A 313 -11.12 -20.54 37.31
CA CYS A 313 -10.43 -19.38 36.77
C CYS A 313 -8.93 -19.72 36.58
N PRO A 314 -8.39 -19.69 35.34
CA PRO A 314 -6.97 -19.94 35.10
C PRO A 314 -6.09 -18.96 35.90
N GLY A 315 -6.66 -17.80 36.23
CA GLY A 315 -6.23 -16.97 37.34
C GLY A 315 -4.85 -16.40 37.12
N VAL A 316 -4.73 -15.60 36.07
CA VAL A 316 -3.95 -14.37 36.02
C VAL A 316 -4.65 -13.52 34.95
N ALA A 317 -5.27 -12.41 35.33
CA ALA A 317 -5.64 -11.36 34.38
C ALA A 317 -4.63 -10.23 34.60
N PRO A 318 -3.76 -9.91 33.62
CA PRO A 318 -3.00 -8.67 33.67
C PRO A 318 -3.99 -7.54 33.39
N ALA A 319 -4.66 -7.05 34.44
CA ALA A 319 -5.34 -5.77 34.37
C ALA A 319 -4.27 -4.68 34.29
N PHE A 320 -3.90 -4.28 33.07
CA PHE A 320 -3.14 -3.06 32.85
C PHE A 320 -4.11 -1.89 32.83
N ASP A 321 -4.35 -1.31 34.01
CA ASP A 321 -5.07 -0.06 34.13
C ASP A 321 -4.19 1.06 33.53
N LYS A 322 -4.59 1.62 32.38
CA LYS A 322 -3.87 2.72 31.72
C LYS A 322 -4.00 3.98 32.57
N GLY A 323 -2.91 4.34 33.25
CA GLY A 323 -2.74 5.63 33.94
C GLY A 323 -2.18 5.54 35.35
N SER A 324 -2.10 4.34 35.93
CA SER A 324 -1.42 4.15 37.21
C SER A 324 0.08 3.95 36.94
N GLN A 325 0.93 4.80 37.51
CA GLN A 325 2.40 4.77 37.39
C GLN A 325 3.04 3.54 38.08
N TYR A 326 2.29 2.45 38.26
CA TYR A 326 2.63 1.34 39.15
C TYR A 326 2.78 -0.02 38.43
N ALA A 327 2.65 -0.07 37.10
CA ALA A 327 2.58 -1.34 36.35
C ALA A 327 3.95 -1.93 35.92
N VAL A 328 5.00 -1.12 35.79
CA VAL A 328 6.32 -1.57 35.30
C VAL A 328 7.42 -1.32 36.33
N HIS A 329 8.47 -2.14 36.30
CA HIS A 329 9.67 -1.89 37.08
C HIS A 329 10.40 -0.67 36.54
N GLU A 330 10.70 0.29 37.41
CA GLU A 330 11.55 1.41 37.08
C GLU A 330 13.00 1.01 37.35
N PHE A 331 13.87 1.16 36.36
CA PHE A 331 15.25 0.69 36.39
C PHE A 331 16.23 1.86 36.36
N VAL A 332 17.21 1.85 37.26
CA VAL A 332 18.19 2.93 37.35
C VAL A 332 19.24 2.79 36.25
N GLY A 333 19.38 3.83 35.41
CA GLY A 333 20.50 3.96 34.47
C GLY A 333 20.55 2.91 33.36
N GLY A 334 19.41 2.31 32.99
CA GLY A 334 19.34 1.30 31.91
C GLY A 334 19.77 -0.12 32.32
N CYS A 335 20.00 -0.36 33.61
CA CYS A 335 20.28 -1.69 34.16
C CYS A 335 18.99 -2.44 34.52
N THR A 336 18.66 -3.53 33.83
CA THR A 336 17.43 -4.30 34.10
C THR A 336 17.56 -5.35 35.20
N GLU A 337 18.67 -5.36 35.94
CA GLU A 337 18.92 -6.29 37.04
C GLU A 337 18.22 -5.85 38.35
N LYS A 338 18.18 -4.53 38.58
CA LYS A 338 17.74 -3.95 39.86
C LYS A 338 16.69 -2.87 39.66
N CYS A 339 15.46 -3.16 40.10
CA CYS A 339 14.37 -2.20 40.14
C CYS A 339 14.56 -1.24 41.33
N THR A 340 14.27 0.05 41.13
CA THR A 340 14.39 1.10 42.14
C THR A 340 13.54 0.81 43.39
N LYS A 341 12.42 0.09 43.23
CA LYS A 341 11.46 -0.21 44.29
C LYS A 341 11.53 -1.64 44.82
N CYS A 342 11.75 -2.63 43.95
CA CYS A 342 11.72 -4.04 44.31
C CYS A 342 13.11 -4.67 44.55
N GLY A 343 14.20 -3.94 44.33
CA GLY A 343 15.56 -4.45 44.48
C GLY A 343 15.96 -5.40 43.35
N ASN A 344 16.80 -6.40 43.65
CA ASN A 344 17.28 -7.35 42.64
C ASN A 344 16.12 -8.26 42.19
N LEU A 345 15.85 -8.28 40.88
CA LEU A 345 14.72 -9.03 40.34
C LEU A 345 15.07 -10.48 39.98
N GLY A 346 16.36 -10.83 39.91
CA GLY A 346 16.81 -12.16 39.49
C GLY A 346 16.60 -12.42 38.00
N ASN A 347 16.67 -11.39 37.16
CA ASN A 347 16.54 -11.49 35.72
C ASN A 347 17.76 -12.24 35.13
N PRO A 348 17.58 -13.45 34.55
CA PRO A 348 18.69 -14.23 33.99
C PRO A 348 19.28 -13.59 32.71
N ASP A 349 18.52 -12.74 32.03
CA ASP A 349 18.91 -12.03 30.80
C ASP A 349 19.07 -10.52 31.07
N ALA A 350 19.52 -10.14 32.27
CA ALA A 350 19.66 -8.74 32.65
C ALA A 350 20.55 -7.99 31.65
N LYS A 351 20.00 -6.94 31.04
CA LYS A 351 20.77 -6.00 30.22
C LYS A 351 21.42 -4.99 31.14
N HIS A 352 22.74 -4.99 31.12
CA HIS A 352 23.55 -4.01 31.82
C HIS A 352 23.90 -2.88 30.86
N ASN A 353 23.68 -1.65 31.29
CA ASN A 353 24.18 -0.47 30.60
C ASN A 353 25.50 -0.06 31.25
N PHE A 354 26.61 -0.49 30.64
CA PHE A 354 27.93 -0.24 31.20
C PHE A 354 28.47 1.13 30.78
N THR A 355 29.04 1.87 31.74
CA THR A 355 29.79 3.09 31.49
C THR A 355 31.24 2.92 31.90
N TYR A 356 32.15 3.62 31.23
CA TYR A 356 33.57 3.54 31.56
C TYR A 356 33.86 4.28 32.87
N GLN A 357 34.48 3.57 33.82
CA GLN A 357 34.92 4.12 35.10
C GLN A 357 36.34 3.67 35.40
N VAL A 358 37.08 4.47 36.17
CA VAL A 358 38.43 4.08 36.64
C VAL A 358 38.32 2.80 37.45
N ASP A 359 39.21 1.85 37.20
CA ASP A 359 39.29 0.65 38.02
C ASP A 359 39.77 1.03 39.43
N GLU A 360 38.94 0.77 40.44
CA GLU A 360 39.21 1.04 41.85
C GLU A 360 40.42 0.25 42.37
N SER A 361 40.76 -0.87 41.73
CA SER A 361 41.89 -1.74 42.10
C SER A 361 43.20 -1.39 41.40
N ASP A 362 43.13 -0.77 40.22
CA ASP A 362 44.29 -0.36 39.42
C ASP A 362 43.96 0.85 38.54
N THR A 363 44.32 2.03 39.03
CA THR A 363 44.04 3.31 38.36
C THR A 363 44.69 3.46 36.97
N THR A 364 45.54 2.53 36.53
CA THR A 364 46.10 2.53 35.16
C THR A 364 45.15 1.98 34.10
N TYR A 365 44.01 1.40 34.52
CA TYR A 365 42.95 0.87 33.66
C TYR A 365 41.61 1.53 33.98
N HIS A 366 40.70 1.45 33.03
CA HIS A 366 39.28 1.62 33.26
C HIS A 366 38.52 0.32 32.98
N VAL A 367 37.38 0.19 33.63
CA VAL A 367 36.44 -0.90 33.46
C VAL A 367 35.09 -0.34 33.06
N LYS A 368 34.33 -1.13 32.32
CA LYS A 368 32.92 -0.87 32.05
C LYS A 368 32.11 -1.35 33.24
N LYS A 369 31.53 -0.41 33.98
CA LYS A 369 30.77 -0.65 35.20
C LYS A 369 29.33 -0.20 35.02
N CYS A 370 28.39 -1.06 35.37
CA CYS A 370 26.97 -0.80 35.34
C CYS A 370 26.54 -0.11 36.65
N ALA A 371 25.43 0.64 36.63
CA ALA A 371 24.89 1.29 37.82
C ALA A 371 24.53 0.33 38.97
N CYS A 372 24.30 -0.96 38.68
CA CYS A 372 24.10 -1.99 39.70
C CYS A 372 25.38 -2.43 40.43
N GLY A 373 26.56 -2.03 39.93
CA GLY A 373 27.87 -2.41 40.47
C GLY A 373 28.57 -3.51 39.67
N GLU A 374 27.88 -4.21 38.76
CA GLU A 374 28.49 -5.22 37.89
C GLU A 374 29.50 -4.61 36.92
N VAL A 375 30.55 -5.37 36.65
CA VAL A 375 31.63 -5.01 35.73
C VAL A 375 31.64 -5.96 34.54
N GLU A 376 31.92 -5.46 33.35
CA GLU A 376 31.99 -6.27 32.14
C GLU A 376 33.11 -7.33 32.28
N LYS A 377 32.80 -8.58 31.91
CA LYS A 377 33.69 -9.75 32.03
C LYS A 377 33.82 -10.46 30.68
N ASP A 378 34.98 -11.08 30.43
CA ASP A 378 35.22 -11.90 29.24
C ASP A 378 34.54 -13.27 29.33
N GLU A 379 34.65 -14.08 28.26
CA GLU A 379 34.08 -15.43 28.18
C GLU A 379 34.61 -16.40 29.25
N SER A 380 35.74 -16.06 29.90
CA SER A 380 36.34 -16.83 30.99
C SER A 380 35.94 -16.31 32.38
N GLY A 381 35.12 -15.25 32.46
CA GLY A 381 34.65 -14.64 33.69
C GLY A 381 35.61 -13.62 34.32
N ASN A 382 36.69 -13.24 33.64
CA ASN A 382 37.62 -12.22 34.13
C ASN A 382 37.13 -10.82 33.75
N VAL A 383 37.33 -9.83 34.64
CA VAL A 383 36.96 -8.44 34.36
C VAL A 383 37.74 -7.89 33.17
N ILE A 384 37.03 -7.32 32.18
CA ILE A 384 37.64 -6.65 31.05
C ILE A 384 38.20 -5.32 31.53
N LYS A 385 39.52 -5.21 31.52
CA LYS A 385 40.26 -3.99 31.85
C LYS A 385 40.87 -3.41 30.59
N GLU A 386 40.58 -2.15 30.31
CA GLU A 386 41.15 -1.43 29.19
C GLU A 386 42.13 -0.37 29.72
N LYS A 387 43.34 -0.30 29.15
CA LYS A 387 44.27 0.76 29.52
C LYS A 387 43.71 2.09 29.08
N HIS A 388 43.87 3.11 29.91
CA HIS A 388 43.53 4.47 29.51
C HIS A 388 44.25 4.84 28.21
N SER A 389 43.50 5.43 27.27
CA SER A 389 44.02 5.84 25.98
C SER A 389 43.35 7.14 25.53
N GLY A 390 44.00 7.86 24.61
CA GLY A 390 43.52 9.16 24.14
C GLY A 390 43.88 10.32 25.06
N GLY A 391 43.49 11.53 24.64
CA GLY A 391 43.90 12.78 25.28
C GLY A 391 45.31 13.23 24.87
N THR A 392 45.46 14.52 24.59
CA THR A 392 46.77 15.11 24.28
C THR A 392 47.41 15.60 25.57
N GLN A 393 48.55 15.03 25.94
CA GLN A 393 49.38 15.55 27.02
C GLN A 393 49.99 16.89 26.59
N THR A 394 49.74 17.95 27.37
CA THR A 394 50.27 19.29 27.10
C THR A 394 50.92 19.87 28.35
N CYS A 395 51.52 21.07 28.26
CA CYS A 395 52.00 21.76 29.46
C CYS A 395 50.87 22.43 30.27
N LEU A 396 49.66 22.51 29.70
CA LEU A 396 48.47 23.06 30.35
C LEU A 396 47.66 21.97 31.06
N ASN A 397 47.49 20.81 30.41
CA ASN A 397 46.64 19.73 30.87
C ASN A 397 47.35 18.36 30.71
N GLY A 398 47.11 17.44 31.65
CA GLY A 398 47.47 16.04 31.48
C GLY A 398 46.62 15.35 30.41
N ALA A 399 47.06 14.17 29.94
CA ALA A 399 46.26 13.37 29.02
C ALA A 399 45.09 12.75 29.79
N LYS A 400 43.87 13.08 29.36
CA LYS A 400 42.64 12.48 29.86
C LYS A 400 42.21 11.34 28.97
N CYS A 401 41.80 10.24 29.59
CA CYS A 401 41.27 9.09 28.89
C CYS A 401 40.04 9.52 28.08
N LYS A 402 40.00 9.18 26.78
CA LYS A 402 38.86 9.53 25.91
C LYS A 402 37.56 8.85 26.36
N ASP A 403 37.66 7.71 27.04
CA ASP A 403 36.52 6.85 27.37
C ASP A 403 35.96 7.15 28.76
N CYS A 404 36.81 7.37 29.77
CA CYS A 404 36.38 7.62 31.16
C CYS A 404 36.69 9.02 31.71
N GLY A 405 37.37 9.88 30.94
CA GLY A 405 37.71 11.26 31.35
C GLY A 405 38.79 11.39 32.42
N TYR A 406 39.29 10.29 32.98
CA TYR A 406 40.32 10.28 34.01
C TYR A 406 41.66 10.80 33.46
N GLU A 407 42.31 11.70 34.19
CA GLU A 407 43.66 12.17 33.85
C GLU A 407 44.68 11.10 34.28
N TYR A 408 45.17 10.35 33.29
CA TYR A 408 46.04 9.19 33.52
C TYR A 408 47.50 9.45 33.18
N ILE A 409 47.79 10.57 32.52
CA ILE A 409 49.15 11.07 32.31
C ILE A 409 49.20 12.52 32.76
N ALA A 410 50.06 12.85 33.72
CA ALA A 410 50.24 14.23 34.18
C ALA A 410 50.72 15.15 33.03
N LYS A 411 50.56 16.46 33.18
CA LYS A 411 51.08 17.46 32.23
C LYS A 411 52.56 17.26 31.87
N THR A 412 52.93 17.53 30.62
CA THR A 412 54.32 17.48 30.14
C THR A 412 55.02 18.84 30.25
N GLY A 413 56.33 18.89 29.98
CA GLY A 413 57.08 20.14 29.88
C GLY A 413 56.69 20.98 28.67
N HIS A 414 57.25 22.21 28.58
CA HIS A 414 57.04 23.06 27.42
C HIS A 414 57.69 22.46 26.17
N LYS A 415 56.96 22.47 25.05
CA LYS A 415 57.47 22.11 23.73
C LYS A 415 57.47 23.37 22.87
N PHE A 416 58.62 23.77 22.34
CA PHE A 416 58.76 25.06 21.68
C PHE A 416 58.62 24.95 20.17
N GLU A 417 57.90 25.91 19.59
CA GLU A 417 57.87 26.22 18.17
C GLU A 417 58.49 27.60 17.95
N PHE A 418 59.19 27.77 16.83
CA PHE A 418 59.85 29.02 16.51
C PHE A 418 59.00 29.85 15.54
N ARG A 419 58.97 31.17 15.75
CA ARG A 419 58.27 32.14 14.89
C ARG A 419 59.22 33.28 14.49
N SER A 420 59.09 33.77 13.27
CA SER A 420 59.96 34.85 12.77
C SER A 420 59.32 36.22 13.04
N PHE A 421 60.09 37.11 13.66
CA PHE A 421 59.71 38.50 13.91
C PHE A 421 60.60 39.45 13.12
N LYS A 422 59.99 40.42 12.43
CA LYS A 422 60.70 41.47 11.71
C LYS A 422 60.88 42.69 12.62
N ASN A 423 62.12 43.04 12.91
CA ASN A 423 62.50 44.21 13.68
C ASN A 423 62.27 45.50 12.85
N ASN A 424 62.11 46.63 13.53
CA ASN A 424 61.89 47.93 12.88
C ASN A 424 63.07 48.39 12.00
N ASP A 425 64.26 47.86 12.23
CA ASP A 425 65.47 48.11 11.43
C ASP A 425 65.56 47.23 10.17
N GLY A 426 64.56 46.38 9.92
CA GLY A 426 64.50 45.46 8.78
C GLY A 426 65.22 44.12 9.00
N THR A 427 65.86 43.91 10.16
CA THR A 427 66.44 42.62 10.54
C THR A 427 65.36 41.67 11.10
N TYR A 428 65.70 40.39 11.29
CA TYR A 428 64.78 39.40 11.82
C TYR A 428 65.30 38.81 13.13
N THR A 429 64.38 38.50 14.03
CA THR A 429 64.61 37.78 15.29
C THR A 429 63.66 36.58 15.34
N HIS A 430 64.17 35.40 15.66
CA HIS A 430 63.32 34.22 15.85
C HIS A 430 62.97 34.07 17.32
N LEU A 431 61.68 33.89 17.60
CA LEU A 431 61.11 33.79 18.94
C LEU A 431 60.67 32.34 19.19
N GLY A 432 60.91 31.82 20.39
CA GLY A 432 60.48 30.46 20.77
C GLY A 432 59.24 30.50 21.65
N PHE A 433 58.11 30.01 21.15
CA PHE A 433 56.85 29.93 21.90
C PHE A 433 56.53 28.49 22.26
N CYS A 434 56.07 28.26 23.48
CA CYS A 434 55.50 26.97 23.81
C CYS A 434 54.27 26.73 22.94
N LYS A 435 54.29 25.64 22.19
CA LYS A 435 53.21 25.19 21.29
C LYS A 435 51.85 25.12 21.98
N TYR A 436 51.81 24.83 23.28
CA TYR A 436 50.56 24.58 24.01
C TYR A 436 50.07 25.77 24.84
N CYS A 437 50.95 26.45 25.57
CA CYS A 437 50.54 27.59 26.41
C CYS A 437 50.81 28.95 25.76
N GLY A 438 51.55 29.00 24.67
CA GLY A 438 51.91 30.24 23.97
C GLY A 438 52.90 31.11 24.73
N MET A 439 53.42 30.65 25.88
CA MET A 439 54.44 31.36 26.64
C MET A 439 55.74 31.40 25.85
N GLU A 440 56.31 32.58 25.73
CA GLU A 440 57.62 32.76 25.11
C GLU A 440 58.74 32.35 26.07
N ASP A 441 59.72 31.60 25.56
CA ASP A 441 61.02 31.48 26.20
C ASP A 441 62.01 32.44 25.54
N THR A 442 62.30 33.53 26.24
CA THR A 442 63.18 34.59 25.75
C THR A 442 64.63 34.14 25.58
N SER A 443 65.05 33.04 26.21
CA SER A 443 66.38 32.46 26.02
C SER A 443 66.56 31.79 24.65
N LEU A 444 65.46 31.45 23.98
CA LEU A 444 65.47 30.86 22.64
C LEU A 444 65.56 31.91 21.52
N ARG A 445 65.55 33.20 21.87
CA ARG A 445 65.68 34.30 20.90
C ARG A 445 67.03 34.27 20.20
N HIS A 446 67.02 34.28 18.87
CA HIS A 446 68.25 34.32 18.08
C HIS A 446 68.05 35.06 16.75
N SER A 447 69.13 35.61 16.20
CA SER A 447 69.14 36.09 14.82
C SER A 447 69.19 34.89 13.87
N PRO A 448 68.44 34.90 12.77
CA PRO A 448 68.42 33.79 11.84
C PRO A 448 69.77 33.58 11.14
N THR A 449 70.12 32.32 10.90
CA THR A 449 71.37 31.94 10.24
C THR A 449 71.15 30.85 9.19
N GLY A 450 71.85 30.96 8.05
CA GLY A 450 71.80 29.97 6.97
C GLY A 450 70.54 30.02 6.09
N GLY A 451 70.60 29.34 4.93
CA GLY A 451 69.55 29.41 3.91
C GLY A 451 69.80 30.53 2.89
N VAL A 452 69.18 30.43 1.71
CA VAL A 452 69.23 31.43 0.64
C VAL A 452 67.80 31.65 0.16
N ALA A 453 67.33 32.89 0.17
CA ALA A 453 66.01 33.24 -0.36
C ALA A 453 66.02 33.22 -1.89
N THR A 454 64.92 32.76 -2.48
CA THR A 454 64.61 32.81 -3.91
C THR A 454 63.33 33.61 -4.10
N CYS A 455 62.90 33.80 -5.34
CA CYS A 455 61.64 34.46 -5.64
C CYS A 455 60.39 33.59 -5.38
N GLN A 456 60.56 32.31 -5.01
CA GLN A 456 59.47 31.38 -4.69
C GLN A 456 59.54 30.81 -3.27
N ALA A 457 60.69 30.93 -2.59
CA ALA A 457 60.90 30.41 -1.25
C ALA A 457 61.79 31.34 -0.42
N ARG A 458 61.45 31.55 0.84
CA ARG A 458 62.26 32.34 1.79
C ARG A 458 63.45 31.55 2.30
N ALA A 459 64.42 32.24 2.90
CA ALA A 459 65.54 31.59 3.56
C ALA A 459 65.04 30.81 4.78
N LYS A 460 65.55 29.59 5.00
CA LYS A 460 65.22 28.76 6.18
C LYS A 460 66.37 28.77 7.17
N CYS A 461 66.07 29.13 8.43
CA CYS A 461 67.06 29.17 9.49
C CYS A 461 67.51 27.75 9.88
N LYS A 462 68.83 27.57 9.98
CA LYS A 462 69.49 26.31 10.35
C LYS A 462 69.89 26.23 11.82
N TYR A 463 69.57 27.25 12.62
CA TYR A 463 69.80 27.23 14.05
C TYR A 463 69.09 26.03 14.70
N SER A 464 69.72 25.41 15.69
CA SER A 464 69.16 24.28 16.44
C SER A 464 69.45 24.43 17.92
N HIS A 465 68.47 24.11 18.77
CA HIS A 465 68.61 24.12 20.23
C HIS A 465 68.04 22.82 20.81
N ASN A 466 68.84 22.09 21.61
CA ASN A 466 68.45 20.81 22.23
C ASN A 466 67.84 19.75 21.27
N GLY A 467 68.27 19.75 20.01
CA GLY A 467 67.77 18.82 18.98
C GLY A 467 66.60 19.36 18.15
N ASP A 468 65.96 20.45 18.58
CA ASP A 468 64.93 21.14 17.80
C ASP A 468 65.57 22.14 16.83
N VAL A 469 65.37 21.92 15.54
CA VAL A 469 65.81 22.86 14.49
C VAL A 469 64.79 23.99 14.39
N CYS A 470 65.25 25.23 14.43
CA CYS A 470 64.40 26.41 14.32
C CYS A 470 63.54 26.36 13.06
N GLY A 471 64.16 26.14 11.90
CA GLY A 471 63.46 25.89 10.63
C GLY A 471 62.61 27.04 10.11
N CYS A 472 62.47 28.14 10.87
CA CYS A 472 61.68 29.29 10.48
C CYS A 472 62.15 29.86 9.15
N GLU A 473 61.17 30.14 8.31
CA GLU A 473 61.37 30.97 7.13
C GLU A 473 61.52 32.43 7.56
N TYR A 474 62.52 33.10 6.98
CA TYR A 474 62.87 34.46 7.35
C TYR A 474 63.39 35.23 6.14
N GLY A 475 63.43 36.56 6.30
CA GLY A 475 63.73 37.45 5.20
C GLY A 475 62.56 37.56 4.22
N GLU A 476 62.73 38.49 3.29
CA GLU A 476 61.79 38.65 2.17
C GLU A 476 62.13 37.67 1.04
N PHE A 477 61.14 37.38 0.20
CA PHE A 477 61.42 36.70 -1.08
C PHE A 477 62.42 37.54 -1.88
N LYS A 478 63.25 36.87 -2.68
CA LYS A 478 64.07 37.60 -3.67
C LYS A 478 63.12 38.33 -4.61
N ALA A 479 63.38 39.60 -4.87
CA ALA A 479 62.60 40.40 -5.80
C ALA A 479 62.49 39.69 -7.16
N HIS A 480 61.26 39.58 -7.68
CA HIS A 480 61.04 39.14 -9.05
C HIS A 480 61.72 40.07 -10.06
N ASN A 481 62.36 39.47 -11.07
CA ASN A 481 62.83 40.18 -12.25
C ASN A 481 61.72 40.18 -13.31
N MET A 482 60.87 41.22 -13.31
CA MET A 482 59.67 41.27 -14.14
C MET A 482 59.99 41.81 -15.54
N VAL A 483 59.65 41.04 -16.58
CA VAL A 483 59.70 41.46 -17.99
C VAL A 483 58.40 41.03 -18.67
N GLY A 484 57.64 41.99 -19.20
CA GLY A 484 56.36 41.71 -19.85
C GLY A 484 55.25 41.19 -18.92
N GLY A 485 55.27 41.56 -17.64
CA GLY A 485 54.28 41.15 -16.63
C GLY A 485 54.54 39.79 -15.98
N PHE A 486 55.63 39.11 -16.33
CA PHE A 486 56.03 37.83 -15.74
C PHE A 486 57.48 37.87 -15.23
N CYS A 487 57.75 37.13 -14.16
CA CYS A 487 59.09 36.96 -13.63
C CYS A 487 59.92 36.04 -14.53
N THR A 488 61.09 36.50 -14.98
CA THR A 488 61.97 35.71 -15.86
C THR A 488 62.61 34.51 -15.17
N GLU A 489 62.66 34.48 -13.83
CA GLU A 489 63.28 33.37 -13.07
C GLU A 489 62.28 32.24 -12.78
N CYS A 490 61.02 32.57 -12.48
CA CYS A 490 60.04 31.60 -11.98
C CYS A 490 58.71 31.57 -12.74
N GLY A 491 58.51 32.45 -13.72
CA GLY A 491 57.29 32.55 -14.52
C GLY A 491 56.08 33.10 -13.76
N ALA A 492 56.24 33.56 -12.52
CA ALA A 492 55.15 34.13 -11.73
C ALA A 492 54.64 35.45 -12.35
N ASP A 493 53.33 35.62 -12.33
CA ASP A 493 52.63 36.84 -12.72
C ASP A 493 52.99 37.99 -11.76
N GLU A 494 52.95 39.24 -12.24
CA GLU A 494 53.14 40.43 -11.40
C GLU A 494 52.03 40.61 -10.36
N TYR A 495 50.85 40.04 -10.62
CA TYR A 495 49.72 40.02 -9.70
C TYR A 495 49.74 38.82 -8.75
N ILE A 496 49.59 39.09 -7.46
CA ILE A 496 49.51 38.06 -6.42
C ILE A 496 48.12 37.42 -6.47
N LYS A 497 48.06 36.16 -6.92
CA LYS A 497 46.80 35.39 -7.04
C LYS A 497 46.58 34.37 -5.93
N GLU A 498 47.60 34.08 -5.12
CA GLU A 498 47.52 33.07 -4.07
C GLU A 498 48.34 33.48 -2.85
N VAL A 499 47.74 33.38 -1.66
CA VAL A 499 48.37 33.63 -0.37
C VAL A 499 48.02 32.49 0.58
N VAL A 500 49.04 31.87 1.17
CA VAL A 500 48.89 30.80 2.16
C VAL A 500 49.55 31.25 3.45
N ILE A 501 48.75 31.37 4.52
CA ILE A 501 49.18 31.88 5.82
C ILE A 501 49.24 30.70 6.80
N ASP A 502 50.37 30.52 7.44
CA ASP A 502 50.48 29.63 8.58
C ASP A 502 50.10 30.38 9.86
N VAL A 503 48.94 30.01 10.39
CA VAL A 503 48.38 30.53 11.64
C VAL A 503 48.78 29.56 12.76
N PRO A 504 49.27 30.01 13.93
CA PRO A 504 49.66 29.08 14.99
C PRO A 504 48.47 28.29 15.55
N GLU A 505 48.76 27.22 16.31
CA GLU A 505 47.72 26.42 16.96
C GLU A 505 46.89 27.27 17.94
N TYR A 506 45.57 27.04 17.94
CA TYR A 506 44.63 27.81 18.74
C TYR A 506 44.00 26.93 19.83
N LEU A 507 44.55 27.02 21.04
CA LEU A 507 44.18 26.15 22.15
C LEU A 507 43.62 26.96 23.32
N GLU A 508 42.64 26.38 24.03
CA GLU A 508 42.12 27.01 25.24
C GLU A 508 43.21 27.15 26.31
N GLY A 509 43.28 28.31 26.95
CA GLY A 509 44.27 28.64 27.96
C GLY A 509 45.63 29.08 27.40
N MET A 510 45.81 29.08 26.07
CA MET A 510 47.00 29.62 25.41
C MET A 510 46.98 31.15 25.38
N ALA A 511 48.13 31.79 25.58
CA ALA A 511 48.26 33.24 25.42
C ALA A 511 48.07 33.63 23.94
N TYR A 512 47.49 34.81 23.66
CA TYR A 512 47.30 35.28 22.29
C TYR A 512 48.59 35.65 21.56
N ARG A 513 49.71 35.87 22.29
CA ARG A 513 50.99 36.35 21.73
C ARG A 513 51.45 35.65 20.45
N PRO A 514 51.44 34.31 20.35
CA PRO A 514 51.91 33.64 19.12
C PRO A 514 51.07 34.00 17.89
N MET A 515 49.76 34.29 18.06
CA MET A 515 48.86 34.65 16.96
C MET A 515 49.28 35.92 16.23
N PHE A 516 50.13 36.75 16.83
CA PHE A 516 50.64 37.99 16.24
C PHE A 516 51.87 37.77 15.34
N TYR A 517 52.32 36.52 15.21
CA TYR A 517 53.43 36.12 14.34
C TYR A 517 52.99 35.04 13.32
N PRO A 518 52.02 35.36 12.43
CA PRO A 518 51.68 34.46 11.34
C PRO A 518 52.88 34.33 10.38
N ASN A 519 53.10 33.13 9.87
CA ASN A 519 54.07 32.91 8.81
C ASN A 519 53.38 32.97 7.45
N VAL A 520 54.07 33.47 6.44
CA VAL A 520 53.58 33.43 5.04
C VAL A 520 54.29 32.28 4.36
N ILE A 521 53.56 31.18 4.10
CA ILE A 521 54.09 30.01 3.39
C ILE A 521 54.21 30.32 1.89
N LYS A 522 53.21 31.01 1.35
CA LYS A 522 53.10 31.32 -0.08
C LYS A 522 52.40 32.65 -0.28
N GLY A 523 52.71 33.28 -1.41
CA GLY A 523 52.24 34.62 -1.74
C GLY A 523 53.32 35.62 -1.38
N ASN A 524 53.74 36.41 -2.36
CA ASN A 524 54.77 37.45 -2.21
C ASN A 524 54.21 38.65 -1.44
N VAL A 525 53.79 38.42 -0.20
CA VAL A 525 53.24 39.41 0.71
C VAL A 525 54.13 39.59 1.94
N ILE A 526 54.17 40.83 2.43
CA ILE A 526 54.98 41.28 3.55
C ILE A 526 54.06 41.52 4.75
N PRO A 527 54.25 40.81 5.87
CA PRO A 527 53.59 41.10 7.14
C PRO A 527 53.83 42.57 7.56
N LYS A 528 52.77 43.35 7.79
CA LYS A 528 52.92 44.76 8.22
C LYS A 528 53.44 44.92 9.65
N GLY A 529 53.40 43.85 10.43
CA GLY A 529 53.94 43.78 11.79
C GLY A 529 52.86 43.73 12.87
N GLU A 530 53.28 43.35 14.06
CA GLU A 530 52.42 42.97 15.20
C GLU A 530 51.48 44.08 15.68
N ILE A 531 51.81 45.36 15.46
CA ILE A 531 50.95 46.50 15.84
C ILE A 531 49.69 46.63 14.95
N PHE A 532 49.70 45.99 13.78
CA PHE A 532 48.57 46.02 12.84
C PHE A 532 47.63 44.82 12.98
N TYR A 533 47.98 43.87 13.86
CA TYR A 533 47.16 42.68 14.11
C TYR A 533 46.36 42.86 15.39
N LYS A 534 45.24 42.15 15.45
CA LYS A 534 44.41 42.06 16.66
C LYS A 534 43.58 40.78 16.63
N ALA A 535 43.20 40.32 17.80
CA ALA A 535 42.10 39.38 17.96
C ALA A 535 40.80 40.16 18.20
N SER A 536 39.69 39.59 17.76
CA SER A 536 38.36 40.19 17.77
C SER A 536 37.33 39.15 18.26
N THR A 537 36.30 39.61 18.97
CA THR A 537 35.14 38.77 19.30
C THR A 537 34.06 38.81 18.21
N TYR A 538 34.23 39.65 17.19
CA TYR A 538 33.23 39.92 16.16
C TYR A 538 33.64 39.28 14.82
N LEU A 539 32.66 38.77 14.06
CA LEU A 539 32.88 38.20 12.72
C LEU A 539 33.54 39.22 11.76
N ASP A 540 33.18 40.49 11.86
CA ASP A 540 33.71 41.57 11.02
C ASP A 540 35.10 42.07 11.44
N GLY A 541 35.66 41.58 12.56
CA GLY A 541 36.96 42.01 13.05
C GLY A 541 37.00 43.42 13.63
N ASN A 542 35.87 44.11 13.84
CA ASN A 542 35.87 45.55 14.16
C ASN A 542 36.19 45.85 15.63
N ASP A 543 35.81 44.97 16.56
CA ASP A 543 36.17 45.13 17.97
C ASP A 543 37.66 44.80 18.23
N THR A 544 38.09 44.94 19.47
CA THR A 544 39.46 44.58 19.89
C THR A 544 39.39 43.74 21.15
N LEU A 545 39.45 42.43 20.98
CA LEU A 545 39.59 41.47 22.08
C LEU A 545 41.00 41.54 22.66
N CYS A 546 42.02 41.55 21.79
CA CYS A 546 43.42 41.54 22.19
C CYS A 546 44.25 42.24 21.11
N ASN A 547 45.28 42.98 21.55
CA ASN A 547 46.28 43.58 20.68
C ASN A 547 47.68 43.24 21.22
N ILE A 548 48.71 43.75 20.57
CA ILE A 548 50.07 43.37 20.94
C ILE A 548 50.46 43.70 22.38
N SER A 549 49.90 44.77 22.97
CA SER A 549 50.24 45.24 24.32
C SER A 549 49.76 44.31 25.43
N ASP A 550 48.66 43.58 25.21
CA ASP A 550 48.06 42.67 26.19
C ASP A 550 48.10 41.19 25.74
N SER A 551 48.64 40.91 24.57
CA SER A 551 48.79 39.57 23.98
C SER A 551 49.52 38.53 24.86
N ASN A 552 50.39 38.98 25.76
CA ASN A 552 51.10 38.11 26.72
C ASN A 552 50.27 37.73 27.95
N ILE A 553 49.21 38.49 28.25
CA ILE A 553 48.42 38.34 29.49
C ILE A 553 46.95 38.00 29.22
N LYS A 554 46.48 38.14 27.98
CA LYS A 554 45.18 37.63 27.54
C LYS A 554 45.32 36.22 27.01
N TYR A 555 44.44 35.36 27.49
CA TYR A 555 44.39 33.95 27.17
C TYR A 555 43.14 33.61 26.37
N ILE A 556 43.26 32.61 25.50
CA ILE A 556 42.18 32.09 24.68
C ILE A 556 41.18 31.36 25.57
N THR A 557 39.95 31.85 25.63
CA THR A 557 38.85 31.24 26.40
C THR A 557 37.62 30.97 25.55
N ASN A 558 37.55 31.53 24.34
CA ASN A 558 36.44 31.40 23.40
C ASN A 558 36.95 31.40 21.96
N ASN A 559 36.04 31.27 20.98
CA ASN A 559 36.35 31.54 19.59
C ASN A 559 36.81 33.00 19.42
N SER A 560 37.65 33.26 18.44
CA SER A 560 38.06 34.62 18.10
C SER A 560 38.36 34.76 16.61
N VAL A 561 38.36 35.99 16.13
CA VAL A 561 38.78 36.32 14.76
C VAL A 561 40.12 37.04 14.82
N MET A 562 41.11 36.52 14.09
CA MET A 562 42.37 37.20 13.88
C MET A 562 42.30 38.13 12.68
N PHE A 563 42.67 39.39 12.90
CA PHE A 563 42.79 40.43 11.89
C PHE A 563 44.25 40.53 11.45
N TYR A 564 44.56 40.09 10.23
CA TYR A 564 45.91 40.16 9.66
C TYR A 564 45.99 41.19 8.54
N VAL A 565 47.15 41.85 8.43
CA VAL A 565 47.42 42.90 7.43
C VAL A 565 48.74 42.64 6.73
N PHE A 566 48.69 42.60 5.40
CA PHE A 566 49.84 42.35 4.56
C PHE A 566 49.98 43.40 3.46
N SER A 567 51.22 43.76 3.13
CA SER A 567 51.52 44.55 1.92
C SER A 567 52.00 43.66 0.79
N PRO A 568 51.86 44.05 -0.48
CA PRO A 568 52.51 43.32 -1.54
C PRO A 568 54.03 43.50 -1.44
N HIS A 569 54.80 42.50 -1.88
CA HIS A 569 56.24 42.66 -2.07
C HIS A 569 56.52 43.77 -3.09
N THR A 570 57.65 44.49 -2.96
CA THR A 570 57.93 45.72 -3.73
C THR A 570 57.92 45.58 -5.25
N THR A 571 58.01 44.36 -5.78
CA THR A 571 57.98 44.05 -7.22
C THR A 571 56.73 43.28 -7.65
N CYS A 572 55.75 43.12 -6.77
CA CYS A 572 54.46 42.49 -7.05
C CYS A 572 53.33 43.48 -6.74
N LYS A 573 52.14 43.22 -7.27
CA LYS A 573 50.94 44.02 -7.03
C LYS A 573 49.80 43.12 -6.59
N PHE A 574 48.86 43.67 -5.83
CA PHE A 574 47.56 43.05 -5.71
C PHE A 574 46.74 43.36 -6.99
N PRO A 575 45.89 42.42 -7.45
CA PRO A 575 44.91 42.68 -8.49
C PRO A 575 43.91 43.76 -8.06
N ASP A 576 43.24 44.38 -9.04
CA ASP A 576 42.21 45.41 -8.78
C ASP A 576 41.02 44.85 -7.99
N SER A 577 40.68 43.57 -8.24
CA SER A 577 39.68 42.82 -7.47
C SER A 577 40.34 41.86 -6.48
N VAL A 578 39.98 41.96 -5.21
CA VAL A 578 40.45 41.02 -4.16
C VAL A 578 39.98 39.58 -4.42
N ASP A 579 38.91 39.39 -5.20
CA ASP A 579 38.37 38.06 -5.52
C ASP A 579 39.30 37.23 -6.40
N GLU A 580 40.24 37.88 -7.10
CA GLU A 580 41.29 37.21 -7.87
C GLU A 580 42.41 36.64 -6.98
N ILE A 581 42.39 36.95 -5.68
CA ILE A 581 43.34 36.44 -4.69
C ILE A 581 42.71 35.26 -3.94
N ASN A 582 43.23 34.06 -4.15
CA ASN A 582 42.90 32.92 -3.31
C ASN A 582 43.71 32.99 -2.00
N VAL A 583 43.02 33.00 -0.85
CA VAL A 583 43.66 33.04 0.48
C VAL A 583 43.28 31.78 1.25
N SER A 584 44.28 31.08 1.77
CA SER A 584 44.09 29.92 2.64
C SER A 584 44.97 30.00 3.88
N VAL A 585 44.56 29.28 4.93
CA VAL A 585 45.23 29.25 6.24
C VAL A 585 45.51 27.81 6.67
N THR A 586 46.57 27.58 7.46
CA THR A 586 46.86 26.25 8.04
C THR A 586 45.92 25.88 9.18
N HIS A 587 45.45 26.88 9.94
CA HIS A 587 44.50 26.72 11.03
C HIS A 587 43.44 27.85 10.97
N GLY A 588 42.18 27.48 11.15
CA GLY A 588 41.04 28.39 11.11
C GLY A 588 40.32 28.47 9.76
N GLU A 589 39.34 29.35 9.70
CA GLU A 589 38.50 29.61 8.53
C GLU A 589 38.72 31.05 8.04
N VAL A 590 39.00 31.26 6.76
CA VAL A 590 39.06 32.62 6.19
C VAL A 590 37.63 33.16 6.07
N LEU A 591 37.28 34.15 6.89
CA LEU A 591 35.95 34.78 6.88
C LEU A 591 35.81 35.80 5.75
N SER A 592 36.82 36.64 5.60
CA SER A 592 36.83 37.66 4.56
C SER A 592 38.26 38.08 4.21
N LYS A 593 38.39 38.64 3.02
CA LYS A 593 39.60 39.28 2.51
C LYS A 593 39.21 40.59 1.86
N SER A 594 40.01 41.64 2.04
CA SER A 594 39.78 42.94 1.40
C SER A 594 41.10 43.67 1.16
N ILE A 595 41.13 44.53 0.14
CA ILE A 595 42.27 45.44 -0.08
C ILE A 595 41.86 46.80 0.46
N ARG A 596 42.62 47.30 1.43
CA ARG A 596 42.35 48.58 2.08
C ARG A 596 42.69 49.73 1.12
N GLU A 597 41.70 50.57 0.81
CA GLU A 597 41.84 51.67 -0.15
C GLU A 597 42.99 52.64 0.19
N ASN A 598 43.18 52.92 1.48
CA ASN A 598 44.06 53.99 1.93
C ASN A 598 45.55 53.70 1.67
N ASP A 599 45.97 52.43 1.80
CA ASP A 599 47.38 52.04 1.71
C ASP A 599 47.64 50.76 0.90
N GLY A 600 46.62 50.25 0.22
CA GLY A 600 46.70 49.07 -0.65
C GLY A 600 47.05 47.77 0.08
N SER A 601 46.88 47.69 1.39
CA SER A 601 47.19 46.47 2.15
C SER A 601 46.07 45.45 2.06
N LEU A 602 46.41 44.17 1.93
CA LEU A 602 45.49 43.05 2.05
C LEU A 602 45.17 42.80 3.52
N ILE A 603 43.89 42.85 3.86
CA ILE A 603 43.34 42.45 5.16
C ILE A 603 42.77 41.05 5.02
N VAL A 604 43.08 40.17 5.97
CA VAL A 604 42.53 38.82 6.05
C VAL A 604 41.96 38.61 7.45
N LEU A 605 40.67 38.25 7.52
CA LEU A 605 40.01 37.85 8.76
C LEU A 605 39.97 36.32 8.86
N VAL A 606 40.52 35.78 9.94
CA VAL A 606 40.60 34.33 10.17
C VAL A 606 39.85 33.97 11.44
N LEU A 607 38.76 33.19 11.33
CA LEU A 607 38.02 32.65 12.45
C LEU A 607 38.74 31.42 13.02
N LEU A 608 39.06 31.48 14.31
CA LEU A 608 39.64 30.40 15.09
C LEU A 608 38.61 29.89 16.10
N ARG A 609 38.37 28.58 16.05
CA ARG A 609 37.34 27.90 16.83
C ARG A 609 37.98 27.02 17.90
N LEU A 610 37.41 27.03 19.10
CA LEU A 610 37.69 26.03 20.12
C LEU A 610 36.84 24.78 19.86
N ASP A 611 37.42 23.61 20.13
CA ASP A 611 36.71 22.34 19.99
C ASP A 611 35.45 22.26 20.85
N ARG A 612 35.46 22.86 22.04
CA ARG A 612 34.31 22.89 22.94
C ARG A 612 33.20 23.86 22.52
N ALA A 613 33.45 24.74 21.56
CA ALA A 613 32.48 25.74 21.16
C ALA A 613 31.40 25.15 20.24
N VAL A 614 30.14 25.50 20.48
CA VAL A 614 29.04 25.25 19.54
C VAL A 614 29.25 26.12 18.30
N GLN A 615 29.23 25.51 17.12
CA GLN A 615 29.59 26.20 15.87
C GLN A 615 28.38 26.80 15.15
N SER A 616 27.21 26.20 15.31
CA SER A 616 25.96 26.67 14.71
C SER A 616 24.73 26.27 15.51
N ILE A 617 23.66 27.04 15.37
CA ILE A 617 22.29 26.65 15.75
C ILE A 617 21.40 26.67 14.50
N ASP A 618 20.59 25.63 14.32
CA ASP A 618 19.62 25.52 13.22
C ASP A 618 18.23 25.26 13.80
N VAL A 619 17.45 26.33 13.91
CA VAL A 619 16.12 26.30 14.56
C VAL A 619 15.03 26.33 13.51
N SER A 620 14.12 25.36 13.55
CA SER A 620 12.95 25.31 12.69
C SER A 620 11.68 25.45 13.51
N VAL A 621 10.86 26.42 13.13
CA VAL A 621 9.57 26.74 13.76
C VAL A 621 8.46 26.34 12.79
N SER A 622 7.51 25.54 13.26
CA SER A 622 6.34 25.19 12.46
C SER A 622 5.43 26.41 12.23
N GLN A 623 4.70 26.41 11.12
CA GLN A 623 3.69 27.44 10.84
C GLN A 623 2.57 27.40 11.90
N PRO A 624 2.33 28.49 12.65
CA PRO A 624 1.17 28.54 13.55
C PRO A 624 -0.14 28.52 12.75
N LEU A 625 -1.14 27.80 13.27
CA LEU A 625 -2.44 27.63 12.64
C LEU A 625 -3.53 28.30 13.49
N ALA A 626 -4.34 29.14 12.86
CA ALA A 626 -5.44 29.84 13.52
C ALA A 626 -6.44 28.85 14.13
N GLY A 627 -6.91 29.14 15.36
CA GLY A 627 -7.82 28.28 16.11
C GLY A 627 -7.16 27.13 16.88
N HIS A 628 -5.84 26.96 16.77
CA HIS A 628 -5.07 25.99 17.57
C HIS A 628 -4.50 26.61 18.84
N LEU A 629 -4.24 25.75 19.83
CA LEU A 629 -3.57 26.16 21.06
C LEU A 629 -2.05 26.31 20.86
N PRO A 630 -1.37 27.17 21.63
CA PRO A 630 0.07 27.39 21.50
C PRO A 630 0.96 26.15 21.63
N GLU A 631 0.53 25.13 22.36
CA GLU A 631 1.26 23.86 22.55
C GLU A 631 1.40 23.04 21.26
N THR A 632 0.61 23.38 20.23
CA THR A 632 0.73 22.76 18.90
C THR A 632 1.93 23.28 18.10
N LEU A 633 2.52 24.40 18.50
CA LEU A 633 3.69 24.98 17.84
C LEU A 633 4.92 24.11 18.10
N GLN A 634 5.48 23.54 17.04
CA GLN A 634 6.70 22.74 17.10
C GLN A 634 7.92 23.62 16.83
N ILE A 635 8.90 23.56 17.73
CA ILE A 635 10.20 24.21 17.57
C ILE A 635 11.27 23.14 17.75
N THR A 636 12.08 22.96 16.72
CA THR A 636 13.10 21.91 16.66
C THR A 636 14.46 22.50 16.35
N GLU A 637 15.52 21.93 16.94
CA GLU A 637 16.89 22.25 16.59
C GLU A 637 17.49 21.08 15.81
N LYS A 638 17.96 21.33 14.57
CA LYS A 638 18.33 20.27 13.63
C LYS A 638 19.68 19.62 13.90
N ASN A 639 20.55 20.26 14.68
CA ASN A 639 21.80 19.67 15.13
C ASN A 639 21.60 18.74 16.34
N GLY A 640 20.35 18.52 16.78
CA GLY A 640 19.98 17.60 17.85
C GLY A 640 20.12 18.19 19.25
N TYR A 641 20.18 19.52 19.38
CA TYR A 641 20.30 20.17 20.69
C TYR A 641 18.97 20.11 21.45
N ALA A 642 19.05 20.00 22.77
CA ALA A 642 17.84 19.97 23.60
C ALA A 642 17.15 21.35 23.55
N VAL A 643 15.87 21.35 23.21
CA VAL A 643 15.04 22.56 23.09
C VAL A 643 13.87 22.48 24.05
N THR A 644 13.67 23.56 24.81
CA THR A 644 12.53 23.75 25.69
C THR A 644 11.77 25.01 25.27
N ILE A 645 10.47 24.88 24.97
CA ILE A 645 9.59 26.03 24.75
C ILE A 645 9.13 26.52 26.13
N ASN A 646 9.56 27.71 26.53
CA ASN A 646 9.25 28.26 27.85
C ASN A 646 7.83 28.83 27.90
N ASN A 647 7.49 29.66 26.92
CA ASN A 647 6.14 30.19 26.73
C ASN A 647 5.97 30.75 25.31
N ILE A 648 4.72 31.06 24.96
CA ILE A 648 4.34 31.75 23.72
C ILE A 648 3.59 33.04 24.09
N GLU A 649 4.08 34.18 23.62
CA GLU A 649 3.49 35.50 23.82
C GLU A 649 2.77 36.00 22.55
N GLY A 650 1.67 36.74 22.73
CA GLY A 650 0.92 37.37 21.64
C GLY A 650 -0.58 37.46 21.96
N TYR A 651 -1.35 38.08 21.06
CA TYR A 651 -2.80 38.15 21.21
C TYR A 651 -3.44 36.80 20.86
N LEU A 652 -3.88 36.06 21.87
CA LEU A 652 -4.62 34.81 21.69
C LEU A 652 -6.12 35.09 21.82
N GLN A 653 -6.91 34.64 20.85
CA GLN A 653 -8.37 34.70 20.92
C GLN A 653 -8.87 33.39 21.52
N ASP A 654 -9.57 33.46 22.66
CA ASP A 654 -10.02 32.28 23.42
C ASP A 654 -8.91 31.25 23.71
N GLY A 655 -7.69 31.75 24.00
CA GLY A 655 -6.52 30.92 24.26
C GLY A 655 -5.87 30.31 23.01
N LYS A 656 -6.33 30.68 21.80
CA LYS A 656 -5.89 30.11 20.52
C LYS A 656 -5.23 31.14 19.61
N PHE A 657 -4.44 30.67 18.66
CA PHE A 657 -3.87 31.51 17.62
C PHE A 657 -4.95 32.19 16.76
N TYR A 658 -4.72 33.44 16.40
CA TYR A 658 -5.61 34.31 15.65
C TYR A 658 -5.06 34.54 14.23
N LEU A 659 -5.95 34.45 13.25
CA LEU A 659 -5.59 34.52 11.83
C LEU A 659 -4.86 35.82 11.48
N GLY A 660 -3.75 35.69 10.75
CA GLY A 660 -2.94 36.80 10.25
C GLY A 660 -1.96 37.39 11.29
N VAL A 661 -1.98 36.94 12.55
CA VAL A 661 -1.15 37.51 13.62
C VAL A 661 0.09 36.65 13.89
N PRO A 662 1.30 37.23 13.97
CA PRO A 662 2.50 36.53 14.40
C PRO A 662 2.60 36.48 15.93
N TYR A 663 3.29 35.46 16.44
CA TYR A 663 3.48 35.21 17.87
C TYR A 663 4.97 35.22 18.23
N TYR A 664 5.28 35.27 19.52
CA TYR A 664 6.66 35.27 20.01
C TYR A 664 6.88 34.07 20.92
N ALA A 665 7.67 33.11 20.46
CA ALA A 665 8.05 31.95 21.26
C ALA A 665 9.33 32.24 22.03
N ASN A 666 9.30 32.10 23.35
CA ASN A 666 10.50 32.12 24.18
C ASN A 666 11.00 30.68 24.34
N VAL A 667 12.23 30.42 23.89
CA VAL A 667 12.78 29.07 23.74
C VAL A 667 14.15 29.00 24.38
N THR A 668 14.41 27.98 25.18
CA THR A 668 15.76 27.68 25.69
C THR A 668 16.38 26.54 24.89
N ILE A 669 17.59 26.76 24.38
CA ILE A 669 18.41 25.78 23.68
C ILE A 669 19.61 25.45 24.57
N LYS A 670 19.83 24.17 24.85
CA LYS A 670 20.98 23.71 25.65
C LYS A 670 22.10 23.21 24.75
N ALA A 671 23.32 23.60 25.07
CA ALA A 671 24.51 23.06 24.42
C ALA A 671 24.63 21.55 24.70
N PRO A 672 25.22 20.77 23.79
CA PRO A 672 25.58 19.38 24.05
C PRO A 672 26.50 19.23 25.27
N GLU A 673 26.51 18.05 25.86
CA GLU A 673 27.36 17.76 27.02
C GLU A 673 28.84 18.08 26.73
N GLY A 674 29.48 18.83 27.63
CA GLY A 674 30.87 19.28 27.48
C GLY A 674 31.10 20.39 26.44
N LYS A 675 30.05 20.91 25.79
CA LYS A 675 30.13 22.05 24.87
C LYS A 675 29.56 23.33 25.51
N VAL A 676 29.99 24.47 24.99
CA VAL A 676 29.50 25.80 25.37
C VAL A 676 29.25 26.65 24.14
N PHE A 677 28.25 27.53 24.20
CA PHE A 677 28.03 28.50 23.15
C PHE A 677 29.13 29.58 23.16
N PRO A 678 29.55 30.08 21.98
CA PRO A 678 30.46 31.23 21.92
C PRO A 678 29.88 32.44 22.67
N ILE A 679 30.75 33.30 23.22
CA ILE A 679 30.30 34.49 23.96
C ILE A 679 29.40 35.33 23.05
N LEU A 680 28.19 35.61 23.54
CA LEU A 680 27.23 36.41 22.82
C LEU A 680 27.71 37.86 22.70
N THR A 681 27.69 38.39 21.48
CA THR A 681 28.03 39.78 21.18
C THR A 681 26.79 40.68 21.27
N PRO A 682 26.93 41.97 21.64
CA PRO A 682 25.81 42.92 21.62
C PRO A 682 25.14 43.03 20.25
N ASP A 683 25.93 43.05 19.17
CA ASP A 683 25.42 42.86 17.82
C ASP A 683 25.50 41.38 17.44
N ILE A 684 24.34 40.75 17.44
CA ILE A 684 24.14 39.34 17.13
C ILE A 684 24.53 38.95 15.69
N LYS A 685 24.66 39.92 14.77
CA LYS A 685 25.18 39.67 13.41
C LYS A 685 26.67 39.32 13.42
N ASN A 686 27.39 39.82 14.41
CA ASN A 686 28.81 39.61 14.59
C ASN A 686 29.14 38.41 15.49
N TRP A 687 28.13 37.66 15.95
CA TRP A 687 28.32 36.52 16.83
C TRP A 687 29.03 35.36 16.12
N LEU A 688 30.01 34.74 16.79
CA LEU A 688 30.88 33.71 16.20
C LEU A 688 30.22 32.31 16.08
N CYS A 689 28.94 32.20 16.40
CA CYS A 689 28.12 31.01 16.17
C CYS A 689 27.15 31.27 15.01
N LYS A 690 27.16 30.39 14.01
CA LYS A 690 26.28 30.52 12.85
C LYS A 690 24.83 30.29 13.28
N ARG A 691 23.89 31.06 12.73
CA ARG A 691 22.46 30.95 13.08
C ARG A 691 21.63 30.77 11.82
N ASN A 692 20.92 29.66 11.75
CA ASN A 692 19.90 29.41 10.74
C ASN A 692 18.54 29.32 11.44
N VAL A 693 17.55 30.06 10.96
CA VAL A 693 16.19 30.05 11.52
C VAL A 693 15.21 29.91 10.37
N PHE A 694 14.36 28.89 10.43
CA PHE A 694 13.34 28.59 9.43
C PHE A 694 11.95 28.73 10.04
N GLY A 695 10.99 29.32 9.30
CA GLY A 695 9.62 29.51 9.80
C GLY A 695 9.46 30.60 10.86
N GLY A 696 10.46 31.46 11.04
CA GLY A 696 10.43 32.57 12.00
C GLY A 696 11.70 33.41 11.96
N ASN A 697 11.81 34.37 12.88
CA ASN A 697 12.99 35.22 13.05
C ASN A 697 13.32 35.40 14.54
N ILE A 698 14.60 35.27 14.90
CA ILE A 698 15.07 35.61 16.25
C ILE A 698 15.06 37.13 16.39
N ILE A 699 14.36 37.63 17.40
CA ILE A 699 14.31 39.07 17.72
C ILE A 699 15.13 39.42 18.97
N GLU A 700 15.31 38.46 19.87
CA GLU A 700 16.08 38.63 21.10
C GLU A 700 16.79 37.33 21.42
N ILE A 701 18.00 37.44 21.98
CA ILE A 701 18.75 36.30 22.49
C ILE A 701 19.45 36.73 23.78
N SER A 702 19.48 35.83 24.74
CA SER A 702 20.29 35.95 25.94
C SER A 702 20.99 34.62 26.22
N GLN A 703 22.05 34.67 27.01
CA GLN A 703 22.94 33.55 27.25
C GLN A 703 23.12 33.35 28.75
N SER A 704 23.19 32.09 29.19
CA SER A 704 23.49 31.75 30.58
C SER A 704 24.92 32.16 30.95
N ALA A 705 25.17 32.36 32.25
CA ALA A 705 26.48 32.81 32.75
C ALA A 705 27.61 31.78 32.53
N ASP A 706 27.26 30.49 32.46
CA ASP A 706 28.16 29.38 32.16
C ASP A 706 28.23 29.04 30.66
N PHE A 707 27.50 29.78 29.82
CA PHE A 707 27.44 29.64 28.37
C PHE A 707 26.87 28.31 27.87
N THR A 708 26.20 27.53 28.72
CA THR A 708 25.62 26.23 28.36
C THR A 708 24.20 26.34 27.81
N GLU A 709 23.51 27.46 28.01
CA GLU A 709 22.14 27.67 27.54
C GLU A 709 21.97 29.01 26.81
N LEU A 710 21.13 29.00 25.78
CA LEU A 710 20.66 30.20 25.09
C LEU A 710 19.15 30.31 25.24
N THR A 711 18.69 31.47 25.70
CA THR A 711 17.26 31.81 25.66
C THR A 711 17.01 32.72 24.48
N VAL A 712 16.14 32.31 23.58
CA VAL A 712 15.89 32.94 22.29
C VAL A 712 14.41 33.29 22.18
N LYS A 713 14.12 34.54 21.81
CA LYS A 713 12.76 34.99 21.48
C LYS A 713 12.59 34.98 19.98
N ILE A 714 11.71 34.11 19.50
CA ILE A 714 11.47 33.87 18.08
C ILE A 714 10.11 34.43 17.69
N LYS A 715 10.10 35.41 16.79
CA LYS A 715 8.89 35.86 16.11
C LYS A 715 8.52 34.82 15.05
N THR A 716 7.37 34.17 15.21
CA THR A 716 6.84 33.20 14.24
C THR A 716 6.38 33.90 12.96
N LEU A 717 6.12 33.11 11.91
CA LEU A 717 5.25 33.56 10.83
C LEU A 717 3.84 33.89 11.36
N SER A 718 3.10 34.73 10.63
CA SER A 718 1.70 35.02 10.93
C SER A 718 0.86 33.74 10.86
N ALA A 719 -0.02 33.51 11.84
CA ALA A 719 -0.87 32.34 11.83
C ALA A 719 -1.77 32.32 10.60
N THR A 720 -1.83 31.18 9.91
CA THR A 720 -2.67 30.99 8.72
C THR A 720 -3.89 30.17 9.08
N ASP A 721 -4.92 30.20 8.24
CA ASP A 721 -6.06 29.29 8.45
C ASP A 721 -5.56 27.85 8.33
N CYS A 722 -6.27 26.94 9.00
CA CYS A 722 -5.93 25.52 8.95
C CYS A 722 -6.02 25.05 7.48
N LEU A 723 -4.97 24.42 6.96
CA LEU A 723 -4.96 23.89 5.60
C LEU A 723 -5.85 22.64 5.45
N HIS A 724 -6.43 22.16 6.56
CA HIS A 724 -7.26 20.95 6.66
C HIS A 724 -6.59 19.72 6.03
N GLU A 725 -5.26 19.61 6.14
CA GLU A 725 -4.50 18.49 5.56
C GLU A 725 -4.70 17.18 6.33
N ASN A 726 -5.12 17.28 7.61
CA ASN A 726 -5.31 16.14 8.50
C ASN A 726 -6.78 16.06 8.93
N VAL A 727 -7.60 15.42 8.10
CA VAL A 727 -9.05 15.26 8.28
C VAL A 727 -9.38 13.80 8.38
N THR A 728 -10.00 13.42 9.49
CA THR A 728 -10.37 12.04 9.75
C THR A 728 -11.88 11.88 9.82
N MET A 729 -12.37 10.69 9.46
CA MET A 729 -13.78 10.36 9.59
C MET A 729 -14.12 10.28 11.07
N LYS A 730 -14.95 11.21 11.55
CA LYS A 730 -15.38 11.29 12.94
C LYS A 730 -16.56 10.35 13.21
N GLU A 731 -17.47 10.24 12.25
CA GLU A 731 -18.66 9.40 12.34
C GLU A 731 -19.00 8.87 10.94
N ALA A 732 -18.99 7.56 10.78
CA ALA A 732 -19.44 6.94 9.53
C ALA A 732 -20.94 7.17 9.36
N GLY A 733 -21.33 7.60 8.16
CA GLY A 733 -22.72 7.79 7.79
C GLY A 733 -23.46 6.46 7.75
N LYS A 734 -24.78 6.53 7.92
CA LYS A 734 -25.68 5.39 7.73
C LYS A 734 -26.35 5.53 6.37
N LEU A 735 -26.26 4.51 5.52
CA LEU A 735 -26.99 4.53 4.26
C LEU A 735 -28.50 4.58 4.52
N ALA A 736 -29.23 5.35 3.71
CA ALA A 736 -30.68 5.38 3.74
C ALA A 736 -31.23 4.03 3.30
N THR A 737 -32.17 3.47 4.06
CA THR A 737 -32.86 2.23 3.69
C THR A 737 -34.21 2.55 3.05
N CYS A 738 -34.96 1.53 2.65
CA CYS A 738 -36.32 1.72 2.14
C CYS A 738 -37.31 2.22 3.23
N THR A 739 -36.95 2.13 4.51
CA THR A 739 -37.81 2.48 5.65
C THR A 739 -37.25 3.60 6.52
N GLU A 740 -35.93 3.75 6.60
CA GLU A 740 -35.24 4.71 7.47
C GLU A 740 -34.40 5.70 6.65
N ASP A 741 -34.39 6.96 7.09
CA ASP A 741 -33.48 7.98 6.58
C ASP A 741 -32.02 7.59 6.89
N GLY A 742 -31.12 7.91 5.96
CA GLY A 742 -29.69 7.81 6.17
C GLY A 742 -29.08 9.09 6.72
N VAL A 743 -27.80 9.04 7.04
CA VAL A 743 -26.99 10.19 7.45
C VAL A 743 -25.68 10.13 6.67
N LYS A 744 -25.23 11.25 6.12
CA LYS A 744 -23.93 11.35 5.43
C LYS A 744 -22.76 11.13 6.39
N ASP A 745 -21.60 10.79 5.86
CA ASP A 745 -20.37 10.69 6.65
C ASP A 745 -19.96 12.05 7.24
N LYS A 746 -19.60 12.07 8.52
CA LYS A 746 -19.07 13.25 9.20
C LYS A 746 -17.56 13.14 9.33
N TYR A 747 -16.87 14.11 8.76
CA TYR A 747 -15.43 14.26 8.85
C TYR A 747 -15.10 15.41 9.81
N ALA A 748 -13.97 15.32 10.50
CA ALA A 748 -13.46 16.40 11.33
C ALA A 748 -11.97 16.59 11.08
N CYS A 749 -11.54 17.84 10.96
CA CYS A 749 -10.12 18.15 10.92
C CYS A 749 -9.53 17.96 12.31
N GLU A 750 -8.53 17.09 12.45
CA GLU A 750 -7.82 16.87 13.72
C GLU A 750 -7.11 18.12 14.19
N GLY A 751 -6.72 18.99 13.26
CA GLY A 751 -6.10 20.26 13.57
C GLY A 751 -7.07 21.25 14.21
N CYS A 752 -8.06 21.71 13.45
CA CYS A 752 -8.92 22.82 13.90
C CYS A 752 -10.24 22.39 14.56
N GLY A 753 -10.58 21.10 14.53
CA GLY A 753 -11.83 20.56 15.09
C GLY A 753 -13.10 20.93 14.31
N LYS A 754 -12.99 21.66 13.19
CA LYS A 754 -14.12 21.95 12.31
C LYS A 754 -14.62 20.66 11.64
N GLU A 755 -15.93 20.54 11.49
CA GLU A 755 -16.61 19.37 10.93
C GLU A 755 -17.06 19.62 9.48
N PHE A 756 -16.98 18.59 8.65
CA PHE A 756 -17.23 18.65 7.21
C PHE A 756 -17.99 17.41 6.71
N PHE A 757 -18.63 17.54 5.55
CA PHE A 757 -19.32 16.42 4.88
C PHE A 757 -18.39 15.50 4.10
N ASP A 758 -17.13 15.91 3.91
CA ASP A 758 -16.14 15.19 3.12
C ASP A 758 -14.73 15.47 3.67
N ALA A 759 -13.80 14.55 3.38
CA ALA A 759 -12.41 14.67 3.78
C ALA A 759 -11.66 15.83 3.10
N ALA A 760 -12.16 16.34 1.97
CA ALA A 760 -11.59 17.48 1.25
C ALA A 760 -12.05 18.83 1.80
N CYS A 761 -12.85 18.84 2.89
CA CYS A 761 -13.36 20.03 3.55
C CYS A 761 -14.12 20.99 2.63
N THR A 762 -14.78 20.47 1.58
CA THR A 762 -15.44 21.32 0.59
C THR A 762 -16.69 22.00 1.15
N MET A 763 -17.37 21.35 2.10
CA MET A 763 -18.58 21.88 2.71
C MET A 763 -18.63 21.62 4.23
N PRO A 764 -18.85 22.67 5.06
CA PRO A 764 -19.01 22.50 6.51
C PRO A 764 -20.21 21.64 6.86
N TRP A 765 -20.06 20.82 7.90
CA TRP A 765 -21.12 19.95 8.40
C TRP A 765 -22.30 20.73 8.98
N SER A 766 -23.53 20.27 8.73
CA SER A 766 -24.73 20.76 9.43
C SER A 766 -25.80 19.68 9.58
N ASN A 767 -26.47 19.67 10.74
CA ASN A 767 -27.50 18.66 11.04
C ASN A 767 -28.70 18.69 10.08
N SER A 768 -29.01 19.85 9.47
CA SER A 768 -30.14 20.00 8.56
C SER A 768 -29.90 19.37 7.17
N THR A 769 -28.65 19.30 6.72
CA THR A 769 -28.29 18.80 5.37
C THR A 769 -27.59 17.43 5.39
N ALA A 770 -27.34 16.90 6.58
CA ALA A 770 -26.76 15.59 6.82
C ALA A 770 -27.72 14.42 6.52
N LYS A 771 -29.04 14.66 6.55
CA LYS A 771 -30.04 13.61 6.35
C LYS A 771 -30.14 13.22 4.87
N LEU A 772 -30.08 11.92 4.62
CA LEU A 772 -30.42 11.30 3.35
C LEU A 772 -31.86 10.77 3.45
N PRO A 773 -32.81 11.24 2.64
CA PRO A 773 -34.18 10.74 2.72
C PRO A 773 -34.24 9.25 2.41
N LYS A 774 -35.12 8.52 3.12
CA LYS A 774 -35.41 7.10 2.84
C LYS A 774 -35.69 6.86 1.36
N THR A 775 -35.19 5.74 0.84
CA THR A 775 -35.19 5.42 -0.60
C THR A 775 -36.55 4.95 -1.12
N GLY A 776 -37.49 4.63 -0.22
CA GLY A 776 -38.79 4.05 -0.57
C GLY A 776 -38.70 2.58 -0.95
N HIS A 777 -39.84 1.90 -1.03
CA HIS A 777 -39.86 0.49 -1.40
C HIS A 777 -39.66 0.29 -2.91
N ASN A 778 -38.83 -0.66 -3.29
CA ASN A 778 -38.58 -1.03 -4.68
C ASN A 778 -39.28 -2.37 -5.02
N PRO A 779 -40.49 -2.35 -5.60
CA PRO A 779 -41.28 -3.55 -5.85
C PRO A 779 -40.59 -4.51 -6.86
N GLY A 780 -40.68 -5.81 -6.58
CA GLY A 780 -40.28 -6.89 -7.49
C GLY A 780 -41.02 -6.84 -8.84
N SER A 781 -40.49 -7.48 -9.87
CA SER A 781 -41.14 -7.54 -11.20
C SER A 781 -42.34 -8.49 -11.24
N GLU A 782 -42.41 -9.45 -10.32
CA GLU A 782 -43.46 -10.46 -10.26
C GLU A 782 -44.51 -10.14 -9.19
N TYR A 783 -45.78 -10.38 -9.51
CA TYR A 783 -46.86 -10.33 -8.54
C TYR A 783 -46.99 -11.67 -7.79
N LYS A 784 -47.10 -11.60 -6.47
CA LYS A 784 -47.60 -12.70 -5.65
C LYS A 784 -49.12 -12.67 -5.66
N ILE A 785 -49.72 -13.83 -5.93
CA ILE A 785 -51.17 -14.00 -6.09
C ILE A 785 -51.72 -14.62 -4.81
N GLU A 786 -52.66 -13.92 -4.16
CA GLU A 786 -53.48 -14.44 -3.06
C GLU A 786 -54.94 -14.61 -3.53
N LYS A 787 -55.81 -15.10 -2.64
CA LYS A 787 -57.22 -15.39 -2.94
C LYS A 787 -57.94 -14.19 -3.58
N ASP A 788 -57.91 -13.03 -2.93
CA ASP A 788 -58.69 -11.85 -3.31
C ASP A 788 -57.85 -10.67 -3.84
N LYS A 789 -56.51 -10.79 -3.79
CA LYS A 789 -55.58 -9.69 -4.11
C LYS A 789 -54.28 -10.19 -4.72
N HIS A 790 -53.54 -9.28 -5.33
CA HIS A 790 -52.16 -9.46 -5.74
C HIS A 790 -51.30 -8.32 -5.18
N TYR A 791 -50.03 -8.61 -4.91
CA TYR A 791 -49.06 -7.62 -4.42
C TYR A 791 -47.67 -7.96 -4.93
N ARG A 792 -46.78 -6.96 -4.92
CA ARG A 792 -45.36 -7.14 -5.18
C ARG A 792 -44.60 -7.09 -3.87
N VAL A 793 -43.46 -7.75 -3.82
CA VAL A 793 -42.60 -7.75 -2.64
C VAL A 793 -41.42 -6.82 -2.91
N CYS A 794 -41.11 -5.93 -1.97
CA CYS A 794 -39.94 -5.07 -2.05
C CYS A 794 -38.67 -5.94 -2.13
N LYS A 795 -37.86 -5.76 -3.18
CA LYS A 795 -36.62 -6.53 -3.40
C LYS A 795 -35.62 -6.43 -2.24
N THR A 796 -35.70 -5.34 -1.47
CA THR A 796 -34.73 -5.02 -0.42
C THR A 796 -35.16 -5.46 0.98
N CYS A 797 -36.45 -5.37 1.32
CA CYS A 797 -36.92 -5.59 2.70
C CYS A 797 -38.06 -6.58 2.86
N GLY A 798 -38.60 -7.16 1.78
CA GLY A 798 -39.67 -8.15 1.87
C GLY A 798 -41.07 -7.60 2.16
N GLU A 799 -41.23 -6.29 2.35
CA GLU A 799 -42.54 -5.65 2.58
C GLU A 799 -43.47 -5.78 1.36
N LYS A 800 -44.78 -5.90 1.64
CA LYS A 800 -45.82 -5.94 0.59
C LYS A 800 -46.03 -4.54 0.04
N THR A 801 -46.00 -4.44 -1.28
CA THR A 801 -46.14 -3.19 -2.05
C THR A 801 -47.11 -3.43 -3.20
N ASP A 802 -47.73 -2.37 -3.72
CA ASP A 802 -48.69 -2.48 -4.82
C ASP A 802 -49.83 -3.48 -4.56
N GLU A 803 -50.31 -3.52 -3.31
CA GLU A 803 -51.42 -4.38 -2.92
C GLU A 803 -52.73 -3.90 -3.57
N ALA A 804 -53.29 -4.73 -4.44
CA ALA A 804 -54.53 -4.43 -5.17
C ALA A 804 -55.42 -5.67 -5.29
N ALA A 805 -56.74 -5.44 -5.31
CA ALA A 805 -57.72 -6.48 -5.60
C ALA A 805 -57.61 -6.94 -7.07
N HIS A 806 -58.02 -8.19 -7.36
CA HIS A 806 -58.03 -8.70 -8.73
C HIS A 806 -59.05 -7.94 -9.60
N ASN A 807 -58.62 -7.54 -10.80
CA ASN A 807 -59.50 -6.93 -11.81
C ASN A 807 -59.74 -7.92 -12.94
N PHE A 808 -60.75 -8.76 -12.74
CA PHE A 808 -61.30 -9.67 -13.73
C PHE A 808 -62.24 -8.86 -14.63
N GLY A 809 -61.84 -8.64 -15.88
CA GLY A 809 -62.56 -7.78 -16.83
C GLY A 809 -63.87 -8.38 -17.34
N THR A 810 -64.03 -8.47 -18.65
CA THR A 810 -65.21 -9.07 -19.29
C THR A 810 -65.08 -10.59 -19.40
N LEU A 811 -66.22 -11.31 -19.39
CA LEU A 811 -66.26 -12.77 -19.53
C LEU A 811 -65.78 -13.16 -20.93
N VAL A 812 -64.77 -14.03 -20.99
CA VAL A 812 -64.37 -14.70 -22.22
C VAL A 812 -65.41 -15.77 -22.52
N ALA A 813 -66.05 -15.72 -23.69
CA ALA A 813 -67.09 -16.66 -24.07
C ALA A 813 -66.53 -18.06 -24.37
N GLN A 814 -67.35 -19.09 -24.13
CA GLN A 814 -66.98 -20.47 -24.44
C GLN A 814 -66.77 -20.68 -25.95
N THR A 815 -65.74 -21.45 -26.29
CA THR A 815 -65.50 -21.98 -27.64
C THR A 815 -65.66 -23.50 -27.63
N ASN A 816 -66.35 -24.05 -28.63
CA ASN A 816 -66.59 -25.50 -28.72
C ASN A 816 -65.40 -26.23 -29.39
N PRO A 817 -65.11 -27.48 -29.00
CA PRO A 817 -64.04 -28.28 -29.61
C PRO A 817 -64.36 -28.69 -31.05
N THR A 818 -63.31 -28.93 -31.84
CA THR A 818 -63.36 -29.51 -33.20
C THR A 818 -62.64 -30.86 -33.23
N CYS A 819 -62.57 -31.53 -34.40
CA CYS A 819 -61.81 -32.78 -34.54
C CYS A 819 -60.27 -32.60 -34.44
N MET A 820 -59.75 -31.37 -34.37
CA MET A 820 -58.31 -31.08 -34.27
C MET A 820 -57.93 -30.04 -33.20
N GLN A 821 -58.89 -29.35 -32.60
CA GLN A 821 -58.64 -28.30 -31.60
C GLN A 821 -59.58 -28.43 -30.41
N ASN A 822 -59.03 -28.27 -29.21
CA ASN A 822 -59.80 -28.19 -27.97
C ASN A 822 -60.68 -26.93 -27.96
N GLY A 823 -61.83 -27.01 -27.31
CA GLY A 823 -62.63 -25.85 -26.91
C GLY A 823 -62.13 -25.28 -25.58
N VAL A 824 -62.62 -24.10 -25.20
CA VAL A 824 -62.31 -23.46 -23.91
C VAL A 824 -63.62 -23.01 -23.27
N LYS A 825 -63.87 -23.39 -22.01
CA LYS A 825 -65.02 -22.94 -21.22
C LYS A 825 -64.97 -21.43 -20.98
N ALA A 826 -66.14 -20.83 -20.76
CA ALA A 826 -66.21 -19.41 -20.43
C ALA A 826 -65.50 -19.11 -19.11
N HIS A 827 -64.68 -18.05 -19.07
CA HIS A 827 -63.84 -17.71 -17.91
C HIS A 827 -63.55 -16.21 -17.85
N TYR A 828 -63.09 -15.72 -16.70
CA TYR A 828 -62.52 -14.38 -16.55
C TYR A 828 -61.01 -14.46 -16.27
N GLU A 829 -60.27 -13.49 -16.79
CA GLU A 829 -58.82 -13.35 -16.57
C GLU A 829 -58.52 -12.02 -15.87
N CYS A 830 -57.69 -12.05 -14.82
CA CYS A 830 -57.19 -10.85 -14.18
C CYS A 830 -56.18 -10.15 -15.10
N SER A 831 -56.49 -8.91 -15.48
CA SER A 831 -55.64 -8.11 -16.39
C SER A 831 -54.20 -7.90 -15.91
N VAL A 832 -53.96 -7.97 -14.60
CA VAL A 832 -52.66 -7.69 -13.97
C VAL A 832 -51.86 -8.97 -13.72
N CYS A 833 -52.41 -9.91 -12.95
CA CYS A 833 -51.68 -11.09 -12.47
C CYS A 833 -52.01 -12.38 -13.22
N LYS A 834 -52.88 -12.33 -14.24
CA LYS A 834 -53.26 -13.46 -15.09
C LYS A 834 -53.95 -14.63 -14.38
N LYS A 835 -54.42 -14.44 -13.14
CA LYS A 835 -55.30 -15.40 -12.45
C LYS A 835 -56.56 -15.64 -13.28
N LEU A 836 -56.99 -16.89 -13.37
CA LEU A 836 -58.20 -17.32 -14.07
C LEU A 836 -59.29 -17.72 -13.07
N VAL A 837 -60.53 -17.35 -13.35
CA VAL A 837 -61.71 -17.84 -12.64
C VAL A 837 -62.77 -18.28 -13.64
N ASP A 838 -63.58 -19.26 -13.30
CA ASP A 838 -64.67 -19.72 -14.15
C ASP A 838 -65.81 -18.69 -14.25
N ALA A 839 -66.86 -19.00 -15.02
CA ALA A 839 -68.03 -18.14 -15.19
C ALA A 839 -68.75 -17.84 -13.86
N ASP A 840 -68.64 -18.73 -12.87
CA ASP A 840 -69.21 -18.60 -11.52
C ASP A 840 -68.25 -17.92 -10.52
N LYS A 841 -67.10 -17.45 -11.00
CA LYS A 841 -66.00 -16.79 -10.24
C LYS A 841 -65.29 -17.70 -9.24
N ASN A 842 -65.35 -19.02 -9.44
CA ASN A 842 -64.50 -19.95 -8.70
C ASN A 842 -63.12 -20.03 -9.35
N GLU A 843 -62.10 -20.26 -8.53
CA GLU A 843 -60.73 -20.42 -9.01
C GLU A 843 -60.61 -21.63 -9.94
N THR A 844 -60.01 -21.44 -11.11
CA THR A 844 -59.88 -22.45 -12.15
C THR A 844 -58.49 -22.38 -12.77
N THR A 845 -58.10 -23.42 -13.51
CA THR A 845 -56.83 -23.50 -14.22
C THR A 845 -57.05 -23.52 -15.73
N LEU A 846 -56.00 -23.31 -16.51
CA LEU A 846 -56.11 -23.41 -17.96
C LEU A 846 -56.53 -24.83 -18.37
N GLU A 847 -56.03 -25.84 -17.64
CA GLU A 847 -56.34 -27.24 -17.84
C GLU A 847 -57.83 -27.56 -17.59
N ASP A 848 -58.43 -26.98 -16.55
CA ASP A 848 -59.85 -27.20 -16.21
C ASP A 848 -60.83 -26.52 -17.18
N LEU A 849 -60.35 -25.48 -17.87
CA LEU A 849 -61.07 -24.75 -18.90
C LEU A 849 -61.07 -25.46 -20.24
N ILE A 850 -60.13 -26.40 -20.49
CA ILE A 850 -60.05 -27.13 -21.75
C ILE A 850 -61.26 -28.07 -21.90
N ILE A 851 -61.96 -27.94 -23.04
CA ILE A 851 -62.93 -28.92 -23.52
C ILE A 851 -62.19 -29.79 -24.54
N PRO A 852 -61.95 -31.09 -24.28
CA PRO A 852 -61.14 -31.93 -25.16
C PRO A 852 -61.76 -32.08 -26.55
N VAL A 853 -60.91 -32.32 -27.55
CA VAL A 853 -61.33 -32.69 -28.92
C VAL A 853 -62.39 -33.80 -28.90
N ASN A 854 -63.40 -33.69 -29.77
CA ASN A 854 -64.48 -34.69 -29.88
C ASN A 854 -64.30 -35.51 -31.18
N PRO A 855 -63.77 -36.75 -31.10
CA PRO A 855 -63.52 -37.59 -32.28
C PRO A 855 -64.81 -38.18 -32.90
N GLY A 856 -65.91 -38.24 -32.16
CA GLY A 856 -67.13 -38.96 -32.58
C GLY A 856 -68.16 -38.13 -33.35
N SER A 857 -68.06 -36.80 -33.38
CA SER A 857 -69.04 -35.95 -34.10
C SER A 857 -68.47 -34.65 -34.68
N GLY A 858 -67.14 -34.56 -34.83
CA GLY A 858 -66.44 -33.35 -35.28
C GLY A 858 -66.00 -33.35 -36.75
N HIS A 859 -66.25 -34.43 -37.49
CA HIS A 859 -65.84 -34.55 -38.89
C HIS A 859 -66.84 -33.85 -39.82
N ASN A 860 -66.32 -33.10 -40.78
CA ASN A 860 -67.10 -32.49 -41.85
C ASN A 860 -66.76 -33.20 -43.16
N PHE A 861 -67.58 -34.16 -43.57
CA PHE A 861 -67.30 -35.00 -44.75
C PHE A 861 -67.66 -34.28 -46.06
N GLY A 862 -66.78 -34.39 -47.04
CA GLY A 862 -66.98 -33.99 -48.42
C GLY A 862 -67.85 -34.98 -49.19
N THR A 863 -67.92 -34.81 -50.51
CA THR A 863 -68.69 -35.68 -51.39
C THR A 863 -68.13 -37.11 -51.40
N TRP A 864 -69.03 -38.09 -51.49
CA TRP A 864 -68.67 -39.49 -51.67
C TRP A 864 -67.95 -39.72 -53.01
N ILE A 865 -66.87 -40.50 -52.97
CA ILE A 865 -66.06 -40.91 -54.10
C ILE A 865 -66.37 -42.40 -54.35
N ASP A 866 -66.90 -42.71 -55.54
CA ASP A 866 -67.32 -44.06 -55.92
C ASP A 866 -66.13 -44.99 -56.18
N GLU A 867 -66.36 -46.30 -56.04
CA GLU A 867 -65.34 -47.32 -56.27
C GLU A 867 -64.94 -47.41 -57.74
N VAL A 868 -63.62 -47.48 -57.98
CA VAL A 868 -63.01 -47.76 -59.28
C VAL A 868 -62.47 -49.18 -59.24
N SER A 869 -63.03 -50.09 -60.05
CA SER A 869 -62.56 -51.48 -60.12
C SER A 869 -61.13 -51.59 -60.66
N ALA A 870 -60.39 -52.61 -60.19
CA ALA A 870 -59.05 -52.91 -60.68
C ALA A 870 -59.06 -53.51 -62.11
N SER A 871 -57.94 -53.40 -62.81
CA SER A 871 -57.73 -53.95 -64.16
C SER A 871 -56.46 -54.81 -64.23
N ASP A 872 -56.12 -55.35 -65.40
CA ASP A 872 -54.85 -56.06 -65.61
C ASP A 872 -53.62 -55.13 -65.55
N THR A 873 -53.80 -53.82 -65.78
CA THR A 873 -52.70 -52.85 -65.91
C THR A 873 -52.63 -51.80 -64.80
N ALA A 874 -53.69 -51.66 -63.99
CA ALA A 874 -53.77 -50.65 -62.94
C ALA A 874 -54.59 -51.12 -61.74
N ASN A 875 -54.17 -50.69 -60.55
CA ASN A 875 -54.94 -50.86 -59.32
C ASN A 875 -56.25 -50.06 -59.39
N GLY A 876 -57.29 -50.56 -58.74
CA GLY A 876 -58.52 -49.83 -58.47
C GLY A 876 -58.45 -49.03 -57.17
N GLU A 877 -59.54 -48.33 -56.86
CA GLU A 877 -59.70 -47.50 -55.66
C GLU A 877 -61.06 -47.76 -55.02
N LYS A 878 -61.09 -48.04 -53.72
CA LYS A 878 -62.29 -48.35 -52.94
C LYS A 878 -63.09 -47.07 -52.70
N ALA A 879 -64.42 -47.20 -52.69
CA ALA A 879 -65.30 -46.06 -52.43
C ALA A 879 -65.06 -45.48 -51.02
N HIS A 880 -64.99 -44.15 -50.91
CA HIS A 880 -64.68 -43.44 -49.67
C HIS A 880 -65.24 -42.00 -49.66
N LYS A 881 -65.13 -41.32 -48.51
CA LYS A 881 -65.37 -39.86 -48.38
C LYS A 881 -64.26 -39.21 -47.57
N ASP A 882 -63.97 -37.95 -47.87
CA ASP A 882 -62.89 -37.22 -47.21
C ASP A 882 -63.43 -36.26 -46.14
N CYS A 883 -62.77 -36.19 -44.98
CA CYS A 883 -63.04 -35.09 -44.05
C CYS A 883 -62.36 -33.80 -44.53
N LEU A 884 -63.15 -32.75 -44.81
CA LEU A 884 -62.68 -31.44 -45.29
C LEU A 884 -61.80 -30.68 -44.28
N ILE A 885 -61.73 -31.15 -43.03
CA ILE A 885 -60.94 -30.53 -41.95
C ILE A 885 -59.59 -31.24 -41.79
N CYS A 886 -59.56 -32.58 -41.76
CA CYS A 886 -58.35 -33.35 -41.50
C CYS A 886 -57.79 -34.10 -42.72
N ASN A 887 -58.45 -34.03 -43.88
CA ASN A 887 -58.08 -34.69 -45.15
C ASN A 887 -57.83 -36.20 -45.03
N LYS A 888 -58.47 -36.86 -44.06
CA LYS A 888 -58.48 -38.32 -43.91
C LYS A 888 -59.67 -38.92 -44.65
N HIS A 889 -59.51 -40.16 -45.10
CA HIS A 889 -60.51 -40.92 -45.84
C HIS A 889 -61.37 -41.76 -44.88
N PHE A 890 -62.65 -41.92 -45.20
CA PHE A 890 -63.60 -42.66 -44.38
C PHE A 890 -64.51 -43.53 -45.25
N ASP A 891 -64.92 -44.68 -44.71
CA ASP A 891 -65.90 -45.56 -45.36
C ASP A 891 -67.34 -45.04 -45.22
N ALA A 892 -68.32 -45.80 -45.74
CA ALA A 892 -69.73 -45.45 -45.65
C ALA A 892 -70.25 -45.40 -44.20
N ASN A 893 -69.57 -46.08 -43.27
CA ASN A 893 -69.92 -46.22 -41.86
C ASN A 893 -69.12 -45.26 -40.94
N ASP A 894 -68.45 -44.25 -41.51
CA ASP A 894 -67.61 -43.27 -40.81
C ASP A 894 -66.34 -43.88 -40.15
N ASN A 895 -65.88 -45.05 -40.59
CA ASN A 895 -64.60 -45.59 -40.13
C ASN A 895 -63.45 -45.02 -40.97
N GLU A 896 -62.37 -44.57 -40.31
CA GLU A 896 -61.16 -44.07 -40.97
C GLU A 896 -60.52 -45.17 -41.83
N MET A 897 -60.14 -44.81 -43.06
CA MET A 897 -59.43 -45.65 -44.02
C MET A 897 -58.05 -45.07 -44.30
N SER A 898 -57.03 -45.91 -44.37
CA SER A 898 -55.71 -45.48 -44.85
C SER A 898 -55.69 -45.41 -46.38
N ALA A 899 -54.75 -44.65 -46.94
CA ALA A 899 -54.51 -44.63 -48.38
C ALA A 899 -54.16 -46.01 -48.95
N PHE A 900 -53.64 -46.94 -48.13
CA PHE A 900 -53.38 -48.32 -48.55
C PHE A 900 -54.66 -49.17 -48.56
N ASP A 901 -55.62 -48.90 -47.66
CA ASP A 901 -56.93 -49.58 -47.63
C ASP A 901 -57.80 -49.20 -48.83
N LEU A 902 -57.57 -47.99 -49.38
CA LEU A 902 -58.22 -47.54 -50.62
C LEU A 902 -57.80 -48.36 -51.83
N ILE A 903 -56.60 -48.96 -51.87
CA ILE A 903 -56.12 -49.62 -53.09
C ILE A 903 -56.85 -50.95 -53.32
N ILE A 904 -57.36 -51.19 -54.52
CA ILE A 904 -57.78 -52.54 -54.97
C ILE A 904 -56.66 -53.08 -55.87
N PRO A 905 -55.91 -54.12 -55.49
CA PRO A 905 -54.74 -54.55 -56.25
C PRO A 905 -55.14 -55.02 -57.66
N LYS A 906 -54.31 -54.69 -58.66
CA LYS A 906 -54.49 -55.15 -60.05
C LYS A 906 -54.48 -56.68 -60.11
N PHE A 907 -55.10 -57.25 -61.14
CA PHE A 907 -55.16 -58.70 -61.28
C PHE A 907 -53.76 -59.33 -61.32
N GLY A 908 -53.58 -60.44 -60.58
CA GLY A 908 -52.29 -61.11 -60.41
C GLY A 908 -51.36 -60.47 -59.38
N THR A 909 -51.85 -59.55 -58.54
CA THR A 909 -51.08 -58.98 -57.42
C THR A 909 -51.85 -59.04 -56.11
N HIS A 910 -51.13 -59.09 -55.00
CA HIS A 910 -51.71 -59.18 -53.66
C HIS A 910 -51.09 -58.15 -52.71
N LYS A 911 -51.91 -57.63 -51.78
CA LYS A 911 -51.41 -56.78 -50.70
C LYS A 911 -50.68 -57.63 -49.66
N VAL A 912 -49.52 -57.16 -49.24
CA VAL A 912 -48.74 -57.81 -48.20
C VAL A 912 -48.34 -56.76 -47.17
N THR A 913 -48.62 -57.07 -45.90
CA THR A 913 -48.26 -56.23 -44.76
C THR A 913 -47.30 -57.00 -43.86
N VAL A 914 -46.12 -56.45 -43.60
CA VAL A 914 -45.13 -57.04 -42.68
C VAL A 914 -44.79 -55.99 -41.62
N ASN A 915 -45.10 -56.26 -40.35
CA ASN A 915 -44.88 -55.31 -39.24
C ASN A 915 -45.48 -53.90 -39.47
N GLY A 916 -46.59 -53.81 -40.18
CA GLY A 916 -47.22 -52.52 -40.54
C GLY A 916 -46.64 -51.86 -41.80
N GLU A 917 -45.58 -52.41 -42.40
CA GLU A 917 -45.11 -51.98 -43.72
C GLU A 917 -45.98 -52.60 -44.81
N ASN A 918 -46.58 -51.75 -45.63
CA ASN A 918 -47.60 -52.11 -46.61
C ASN A 918 -47.04 -52.05 -48.03
N LYS A 919 -47.11 -53.15 -48.79
CA LYS A 919 -46.67 -53.20 -50.19
C LYS A 919 -47.50 -54.18 -51.02
N ILE A 920 -47.53 -53.98 -52.35
CA ILE A 920 -48.21 -54.86 -53.30
C ILE A 920 -47.15 -55.65 -54.06
N PHE A 921 -47.34 -56.96 -54.17
CA PHE A 921 -46.43 -57.88 -54.84
C PHE A 921 -47.15 -58.69 -55.91
N ASP A 922 -46.41 -59.11 -56.95
CA ASP A 922 -46.94 -59.99 -57.98
C ASP A 922 -47.16 -61.40 -57.40
N GLU A 923 -48.20 -62.10 -57.86
CA GLU A 923 -48.50 -63.46 -57.42
C GLU A 923 -47.35 -64.42 -57.82
N GLY A 924 -46.88 -65.20 -56.85
CA GLY A 924 -45.71 -66.08 -56.98
C GLY A 924 -44.37 -65.42 -56.61
N GLU A 925 -44.34 -64.11 -56.34
CA GLU A 925 -43.14 -63.42 -55.87
C GLU A 925 -42.75 -63.89 -54.45
N LYS A 926 -41.44 -64.02 -54.18
CA LYS A 926 -40.93 -64.40 -52.87
C LYS A 926 -40.57 -63.17 -52.06
N VAL A 927 -41.23 -62.98 -50.93
CA VAL A 927 -41.03 -61.85 -50.01
C VAL A 927 -40.38 -62.34 -48.73
N THR A 928 -39.37 -61.63 -48.24
CA THR A 928 -38.67 -61.94 -46.98
C THR A 928 -39.03 -60.92 -45.91
N ALA A 929 -39.72 -61.39 -44.86
CA ALA A 929 -39.97 -60.64 -43.63
C ALA A 929 -38.75 -60.73 -42.70
N ILE A 930 -38.29 -59.62 -42.14
CA ILE A 930 -37.16 -59.57 -41.20
C ILE A 930 -37.61 -58.85 -39.92
N ALA A 931 -37.43 -59.50 -38.77
CA ALA A 931 -37.87 -59.00 -37.48
C ALA A 931 -36.78 -58.09 -36.90
N ASP A 932 -37.19 -56.93 -36.40
CA ASP A 932 -36.31 -56.01 -35.69
C ASP A 932 -35.73 -56.65 -34.41
N ASP A 933 -34.68 -56.03 -33.88
CA ASP A 933 -34.12 -56.49 -32.62
C ASP A 933 -35.08 -56.22 -31.44
N PRO A 934 -35.25 -57.20 -30.53
CA PRO A 934 -36.16 -57.05 -29.40
C PRO A 934 -35.67 -55.97 -28.43
N ALA A 935 -36.59 -55.16 -27.92
CA ALA A 935 -36.32 -54.23 -26.81
C ALA A 935 -35.78 -54.96 -25.57
N ASP A 936 -35.01 -54.26 -24.73
CA ASP A 936 -34.41 -54.82 -23.50
C ASP A 936 -35.46 -55.52 -22.63
N GLY A 937 -35.18 -56.78 -22.28
CA GLY A 937 -36.07 -57.65 -21.53
C GLY A 937 -37.04 -58.50 -22.36
N LYS A 938 -37.05 -58.38 -23.70
CA LYS A 938 -37.89 -59.21 -24.60
C LYS A 938 -37.09 -60.18 -25.47
N GLU A 939 -37.75 -61.23 -25.97
CA GLU A 939 -37.24 -62.15 -26.99
C GLU A 939 -38.27 -62.36 -28.11
N PHE A 940 -37.79 -62.49 -29.35
CA PHE A 940 -38.62 -62.77 -30.52
C PHE A 940 -39.17 -64.20 -30.44
N VAL A 941 -40.47 -64.35 -30.71
CA VAL A 941 -41.21 -65.61 -30.61
C VAL A 941 -41.49 -66.20 -31.99
N GLY A 942 -41.77 -65.35 -32.97
CA GLY A 942 -42.11 -65.78 -34.33
C GLY A 942 -42.95 -64.76 -35.09
N TRP A 943 -43.12 -65.01 -36.38
CA TRP A 943 -44.05 -64.30 -37.26
C TRP A 943 -45.44 -64.88 -37.13
N GLN A 944 -46.42 -64.03 -36.84
CA GLN A 944 -47.82 -64.36 -36.67
C GLN A 944 -48.61 -63.89 -37.89
N ASP A 945 -49.49 -64.74 -38.43
CA ASP A 945 -50.43 -64.34 -39.47
C ASP A 945 -51.69 -63.66 -38.90
N GLU A 946 -52.56 -63.15 -39.78
CA GLU A 946 -53.84 -62.50 -39.43
C GLU A 946 -54.77 -63.34 -38.54
N SER A 947 -54.64 -64.68 -38.56
CA SER A 947 -55.44 -65.59 -37.74
C SER A 947 -54.88 -65.75 -36.32
N GLY A 948 -53.73 -65.14 -36.03
CA GLY A 948 -53.01 -65.29 -34.78
C GLY A 948 -52.09 -66.52 -34.74
N LYS A 949 -51.89 -67.22 -35.87
CA LYS A 949 -51.05 -68.42 -35.92
C LYS A 949 -49.60 -68.05 -36.22
N ILE A 950 -48.66 -68.64 -35.47
CA ILE A 950 -47.22 -68.49 -35.76
C ILE A 950 -46.86 -69.32 -37.01
N VAL A 951 -46.41 -68.64 -38.06
CA VAL A 951 -46.03 -69.23 -39.35
C VAL A 951 -44.52 -69.45 -39.50
N SER A 952 -43.70 -68.77 -38.70
CA SER A 952 -42.26 -68.99 -38.62
C SER A 952 -41.71 -68.57 -37.26
N ALA A 953 -40.77 -69.33 -36.69
CA ALA A 953 -40.05 -68.97 -35.47
C ALA A 953 -38.71 -68.25 -35.75
N GLU A 954 -38.30 -68.17 -37.02
CA GLU A 954 -37.05 -67.53 -37.43
C GLU A 954 -37.23 -66.01 -37.60
N LYS A 955 -36.24 -65.22 -37.18
CA LYS A 955 -36.26 -63.75 -37.36
C LYS A 955 -36.40 -63.35 -38.83
N SER A 956 -35.87 -64.15 -39.76
CA SER A 956 -36.06 -63.97 -41.19
C SER A 956 -36.96 -65.06 -41.75
N TYR A 957 -38.06 -64.68 -42.41
CA TYR A 957 -39.03 -65.60 -42.98
C TYR A 957 -39.34 -65.25 -44.44
N THR A 958 -39.01 -66.15 -45.36
CA THR A 958 -39.31 -65.98 -46.78
C THR A 958 -40.53 -66.82 -47.17
N PHE A 959 -41.54 -66.18 -47.76
CA PHE A 959 -42.76 -66.81 -48.22
C PHE A 959 -43.11 -66.38 -49.65
N GLU A 960 -43.91 -67.20 -50.32
CA GLU A 960 -44.41 -66.93 -51.67
C GLU A 960 -45.79 -66.29 -51.58
N VAL A 961 -45.98 -65.16 -52.29
CA VAL A 961 -47.22 -64.39 -52.26
C VAL A 961 -48.29 -65.07 -53.12
N LYS A 962 -49.34 -65.58 -52.49
CA LYS A 962 -50.46 -66.26 -53.17
C LYS A 962 -51.83 -65.62 -52.93
N ARG A 963 -51.91 -64.80 -51.89
CA ARG A 963 -53.10 -64.08 -51.44
C ARG A 963 -52.65 -62.89 -50.59
N GLU A 964 -53.60 -62.05 -50.22
CA GLU A 964 -53.37 -61.03 -49.20
C GLU A 964 -52.80 -61.65 -47.93
N THR A 965 -51.67 -61.12 -47.46
CA THR A 965 -50.88 -61.71 -46.37
C THR A 965 -50.47 -60.63 -45.38
N VAL A 966 -50.87 -60.79 -44.12
CA VAL A 966 -50.43 -59.94 -43.01
C VAL A 966 -49.55 -60.75 -42.07
N LEU A 967 -48.33 -60.28 -41.81
CA LEU A 967 -47.38 -60.89 -40.87
C LEU A 967 -46.94 -59.88 -39.81
N THR A 968 -47.00 -60.28 -38.55
CA THR A 968 -46.60 -59.48 -37.40
C THR A 968 -45.56 -60.23 -36.58
N ALA A 969 -44.45 -59.58 -36.25
CA ALA A 969 -43.42 -60.10 -35.36
C ALA A 969 -43.92 -60.08 -33.91
N VAL A 970 -43.90 -61.24 -33.26
CA VAL A 970 -44.33 -61.39 -31.86
C VAL A 970 -43.09 -61.44 -30.96
N TYR A 971 -43.13 -60.66 -29.88
CA TYR A 971 -42.09 -60.63 -28.84
C TYR A 971 -42.72 -60.90 -27.47
N LYS A 972 -42.02 -61.65 -26.62
CA LYS A 972 -42.43 -61.92 -25.24
C LYS A 972 -41.34 -61.52 -24.25
N ASP A 973 -41.70 -61.27 -23.00
CA ASP A 973 -40.73 -60.97 -21.96
C ASP A 973 -39.84 -62.20 -21.66
N LYS A 974 -38.54 -61.97 -21.47
CA LYS A 974 -37.59 -63.00 -21.03
C LYS A 974 -37.99 -63.44 -19.62
N THR A 975 -38.55 -64.63 -19.49
CA THR A 975 -38.92 -65.20 -18.19
C THR A 975 -37.67 -65.43 -17.35
N ALA A 976 -37.49 -64.60 -16.32
CA ALA A 976 -36.55 -64.87 -15.24
C ALA A 976 -37.11 -66.02 -14.40
N ASN A 977 -36.39 -67.15 -14.34
CA ASN A 977 -36.66 -68.20 -13.36
C ASN A 977 -36.44 -67.62 -11.95
N VAL A 978 -37.54 -67.44 -11.22
CA VAL A 978 -37.56 -67.06 -9.81
C VAL A 978 -37.67 -68.33 -8.98
N THR A 979 -36.82 -68.48 -7.95
CA THR A 979 -37.18 -69.25 -6.75
C THR A 979 -37.44 -68.29 -5.60
N GLU A 980 -38.73 -68.28 -5.24
CA GLU A 980 -39.58 -67.62 -4.23
C GLU A 980 -38.93 -67.13 -2.91
N ASN A 981 -39.19 -65.87 -2.50
CA ASN A 981 -40.32 -65.26 -1.73
C ASN A 981 -40.20 -65.51 -0.20
N ALA A 982 -40.39 -64.59 0.75
CA ALA A 982 -40.88 -63.21 0.88
C ALA A 982 -40.14 -62.59 2.12
N SER A 983 -40.03 -61.28 2.38
CA SER A 983 -41.12 -60.35 2.68
C SER A 983 -40.61 -58.91 2.95
N ASN A 984 -41.51 -57.96 2.67
CA ASN A 984 -41.75 -56.63 3.28
C ASN A 984 -40.89 -55.40 2.94
N ASP A 985 -41.52 -54.55 2.10
CA ASP A 985 -41.79 -53.10 2.21
C ASP A 985 -40.62 -52.08 2.27
N GLY A 986 -40.64 -50.94 1.57
CA GLY A 986 -41.71 -50.34 0.79
C GLY A 986 -41.53 -48.82 0.68
N LEU A 987 -41.38 -48.38 -0.57
CA LEU A 987 -41.89 -47.17 -1.24
C LEU A 987 -41.52 -45.71 -0.85
N SER A 988 -41.16 -45.03 -1.95
CA SER A 988 -41.16 -43.60 -2.26
C SER A 988 -42.52 -42.91 -2.11
N GLY A 989 -42.46 -41.58 -1.95
CA GLY A 989 -43.57 -40.67 -1.67
C GLY A 989 -44.76 -40.73 -2.63
N GLY A 990 -45.91 -40.34 -2.08
CA GLY A 990 -47.17 -40.20 -2.80
C GLY A 990 -47.60 -38.74 -2.94
N GLN A 991 -48.13 -38.42 -4.12
CA GLN A 991 -49.30 -37.55 -4.34
C GLN A 991 -50.26 -38.39 -5.20
N ILE A 992 -51.34 -38.98 -4.65
CA ILE A 992 -52.68 -38.42 -4.35
C ILE A 992 -53.47 -38.16 -5.65
N ALA A 993 -54.28 -39.12 -6.13
CA ALA A 993 -55.73 -39.31 -5.87
C ALA A 993 -56.60 -38.18 -6.48
N GLY A 994 -57.67 -38.39 -7.27
CA GLY A 994 -58.53 -39.53 -7.57
C GLY A 994 -59.99 -39.09 -7.42
N ILE A 995 -60.88 -39.37 -8.38
CA ILE A 995 -62.34 -39.45 -8.14
C ILE A 995 -62.92 -40.66 -8.88
N VAL A 996 -63.75 -41.34 -8.09
CA VAL A 996 -64.53 -42.56 -8.26
C VAL A 996 -66.00 -42.19 -8.56
N ILE A 997 -66.68 -42.97 -9.40
CA ILE A 997 -68.08 -43.43 -9.24
C ILE A 997 -68.04 -44.86 -9.83
N GLY A 998 -68.32 -45.96 -9.13
CA GLY A 998 -69.50 -46.36 -8.33
C GLY A 998 -69.86 -47.76 -8.88
N SER A 999 -70.21 -48.81 -8.14
CA SER A 999 -71.01 -48.99 -6.91
C SER A 999 -70.62 -50.34 -6.28
N LEU A 1000 -70.83 -50.71 -5.01
CA LEU A 1000 -72.04 -50.65 -4.17
C LEU A 1000 -71.73 -50.93 -2.67
N ALA A 1001 -72.38 -50.14 -1.80
CA ALA A 1001 -72.89 -50.36 -0.41
C ALA A 1001 -71.98 -50.68 0.82
N GLY A 1002 -72.09 -49.84 1.87
CA GLY A 1002 -72.22 -50.29 3.29
C GLY A 1002 -71.45 -49.58 4.43
N VAL A 1003 -71.93 -48.41 4.91
CA VAL A 1003 -71.93 -47.85 6.31
C VAL A 1003 -70.68 -47.89 7.24
N GLY A 1004 -70.21 -46.70 7.70
CA GLY A 1004 -70.10 -46.38 9.15
C GLY A 1004 -68.74 -46.03 9.83
N ILE A 1005 -68.48 -44.71 10.00
CA ILE A 1005 -67.98 -43.97 11.20
C ILE A 1005 -66.49 -44.05 11.70
N ILE A 1006 -65.81 -42.89 11.57
CA ILE A 1006 -64.98 -42.04 12.50
C ILE A 1006 -63.90 -42.66 13.43
N GLY A 1007 -62.70 -42.03 13.46
CA GLY A 1007 -61.85 -41.93 14.67
C GLY A 1007 -60.38 -41.56 14.45
N PHE A 1008 -59.87 -40.59 15.21
CA PHE A 1008 -58.61 -39.83 15.06
C PHE A 1008 -57.46 -40.30 16.01
N ALA A 1009 -56.22 -39.87 15.72
CA ALA A 1009 -55.14 -39.39 16.64
C ALA A 1009 -53.87 -40.22 17.02
N ILE A 1010 -52.70 -39.67 16.63
CA ILE A 1010 -51.48 -39.19 17.38
C ILE A 1010 -50.75 -40.11 18.41
N PHE A 1011 -49.41 -40.30 18.28
CA PHE A 1011 -48.33 -39.91 19.26
C PHE A 1011 -46.87 -40.25 18.80
N TRP A 1012 -45.90 -39.70 19.55
CA TRP A 1012 -44.47 -39.34 19.29
C TRP A 1012 -43.49 -40.11 20.24
N PHE A 1013 -42.22 -40.45 19.88
CA PHE A 1013 -40.96 -40.43 20.71
C PHE A 1013 -39.67 -41.07 20.11
N ALA A 1014 -38.50 -40.61 20.61
CA ALA A 1014 -37.08 -40.86 20.21
C ALA A 1014 -36.29 -41.80 21.20
N VAL A 1015 -35.12 -42.44 20.92
CA VAL A 1015 -33.69 -42.01 21.15
C VAL A 1015 -32.68 -43.23 21.22
N ARG A 1016 -31.43 -43.13 20.65
CA ARG A 1016 -30.06 -43.78 20.92
C ARG A 1016 -29.85 -45.34 20.93
N LYS A 1017 -28.66 -46.00 20.87
CA LYS A 1017 -27.21 -45.88 20.42
C LYS A 1017 -26.53 -47.31 20.51
N LYS A 1018 -25.64 -47.65 19.57
CA LYS A 1018 -24.41 -48.54 19.53
C LYS A 1018 -24.28 -49.98 20.15
N SER A 1019 -23.91 -50.93 19.24
CA SER A 1019 -22.87 -52.00 19.16
C SER A 1019 -22.41 -52.88 20.35
N PHE A 1020 -22.26 -54.19 20.11
CA PHE A 1020 -21.19 -55.09 20.62
C PHE A 1020 -21.34 -56.48 19.97
N ALA A 1021 -20.59 -56.78 18.92
CA ALA A 1021 -20.23 -58.16 18.62
C ALA A 1021 -18.97 -58.44 19.43
N ASP A 1022 -19.05 -59.44 20.32
CA ASP A 1022 -18.15 -60.59 20.31
C ASP A 1022 -16.72 -60.29 19.77
N LEU A 1023 -15.65 -60.08 20.53
CA LEU A 1023 -15.36 -60.36 21.93
C LEU A 1023 -15.97 -61.67 22.45
N ILE A 1024 -15.59 -62.79 21.82
CA ILE A 1024 -15.11 -64.03 22.45
C ILE A 1024 -14.65 -64.92 21.28
N ALA A 1025 -13.40 -64.85 20.83
CA ALA A 1025 -12.17 -65.30 21.51
C ALA A 1025 -12.15 -66.83 21.73
N ALA A 1026 -11.39 -67.55 20.90
CA ALA A 1026 -10.47 -68.62 21.30
C ALA A 1026 -9.91 -69.34 20.05
N ILE A 1027 -8.60 -69.27 19.84
CA ILE A 1027 -7.68 -70.44 19.77
C ILE A 1027 -6.26 -69.87 19.64
N LYS A 1028 -5.62 -69.65 20.79
CA LYS A 1028 -4.38 -70.33 21.20
C LYS A 1028 -3.93 -69.77 22.54
N GLY A 1029 -4.15 -70.56 23.59
CA GLY A 1029 -3.50 -70.39 24.88
C GLY A 1029 -2.17 -71.16 24.93
N LEU A 1030 -1.19 -70.54 25.58
CA LEU A 1030 0.02 -71.10 26.21
C LEU A 1030 0.67 -69.89 26.91
N GLY A 1031 0.90 -69.80 28.21
CA GLY A 1031 0.60 -70.65 29.35
C GLY A 1031 1.23 -70.02 30.60
N LYS A 1032 0.63 -70.35 31.76
CA LYS A 1032 1.23 -70.49 33.11
C LYS A 1032 1.76 -69.26 33.88
N LYS A 1033 0.98 -69.00 34.94
CA LYS A 1033 1.28 -69.12 36.40
C LYS A 1033 2.02 -67.99 37.14
N LYS A 1034 1.29 -67.55 38.20
CA LYS A 1034 1.68 -67.22 39.59
C LYS A 1034 2.73 -66.10 39.71
N GLN A 1035 2.45 -65.02 40.43
CA GLN A 1035 1.89 -64.93 41.77
C GLN A 1035 1.27 -63.55 41.97
#